data_AF-A0A2G0Q1S3-F1
#
_entry.id   AF-A0A2G0Q1S3-F1
#
_cell.length_a   1.000
_cell.length_b   1.000
_cell.length_c   1.000
_cell.angle_alpha   90.00
_cell.angle_beta   90.00
_cell.angle_gamma   90.00
#
_symmetry.space_group_name_H-M   'P 1'
#
loop_
_entity.id
_entity.type
_entity.pdbx_description
1 polymer ?
#
loop_
_entity_poly.entity_id
_entity_poly.type
_entity_poly.pdbx_seq_one_letter_code
_entity_poly.pdbx_strand_id
1 'polypeptide(L)'
;MKAVIFAYHDIGCVGLNALIKAGFDIQAVFTHTDDPNENHFFSSVARVGADLGLSVFAPENVNHPLWVERISEMKPDVIFSFYYRNMLSQEILSLAEKGAFNLHGSLLPKYRGRAPVNWAVLNGETETGVTLHKMLTKPDAGDIVAQQVVQIGETDTSLDIHGKVREAAVELLDNILPQIKQNDYPSISQDESQATYFGRRTAEDGEIFWHKPAKEINNLIRAVTEPYPGAFTFLGERKITIWRSRPLNQDHGKRPGTVISTAPLVIACGDGALEIISGQGESGLYVQGKRLALEMGIVAGVYVGPKATTQISRRKRVLILGVNGFIGNHLTERLLDDGNYDIYGMDIGSSAIERFIGNPRFHFIEGDVSIHTEWIEYHIKKCDVILPLVAIATPIEYTRNPLRVFELDFEENLKIVRYCVKYNKRIIFPSTSEVYGMCDDKEFDEDTSRLIVGPINKQRWIYSVSKQLLDRVIWAYGAKEGLKFTLFRPFNWMGPRLDNLDSARIGSSRAITQLILNLVEGSPIKLVDGGEQKRCFTDIHDGIEALFKIIENRDGLCDSQIINIGNPTNEASIRQLAEMLLDSFEKHELRGHFPPFSGFKKIESSSYYGQGYQDVEHRKPSIKNAEKLLGWKPTIDMKQTIDETLDFFLRGAVEELKKD
;
A
#
# COMPACT_ATOMS: atom_id res chain seq x y z
N MET A 1 -27.65 -34.56 -7.82
CA MET A 1 -26.53 -33.71 -8.26
C MET A 1 -25.74 -33.37 -7.01
N LYS A 2 -24.48 -33.78 -6.96
CA LYS A 2 -23.58 -33.55 -5.83
C LYS A 2 -23.15 -32.09 -5.81
N ALA A 3 -23.25 -31.45 -4.66
CA ALA A 3 -22.91 -30.04 -4.53
C ALA A 3 -21.91 -29.81 -3.38
N VAL A 4 -20.96 -28.90 -3.61
CA VAL A 4 -20.11 -28.31 -2.57
C VAL A 4 -20.46 -26.84 -2.45
N ILE A 5 -20.72 -26.40 -1.23
CA ILE A 5 -21.31 -25.08 -0.97
C ILE A 5 -20.29 -24.21 -0.25
N PHE A 6 -20.16 -22.97 -0.69
CA PHE A 6 -19.40 -21.91 -0.03
C PHE A 6 -20.39 -20.86 0.42
N ALA A 7 -20.63 -20.73 1.72
CA ALA A 7 -21.75 -19.94 2.22
C ALA A 7 -21.41 -19.18 3.50
N TYR A 8 -21.95 -17.98 3.63
CA TYR A 8 -21.87 -17.18 4.84
C TYR A 8 -23.09 -16.27 5.00
N HIS A 9 -23.37 -15.86 6.24
CA HIS A 9 -24.47 -14.94 6.58
C HIS A 9 -25.88 -15.49 6.20
N ASP A 10 -26.91 -14.66 6.37
CA ASP A 10 -28.31 -15.01 6.05
C ASP A 10 -28.51 -15.53 4.63
N ILE A 11 -27.83 -14.95 3.64
CA ILE A 11 -27.93 -15.38 2.24
C ILE A 11 -27.33 -16.78 2.06
N GLY A 12 -26.25 -17.09 2.78
CA GLY A 12 -25.71 -18.44 2.88
C GLY A 12 -26.73 -19.44 3.43
N CYS A 13 -27.44 -19.07 4.49
CA CYS A 13 -28.50 -19.91 5.07
C CYS A 13 -29.68 -20.11 4.13
N VAL A 14 -30.11 -19.05 3.43
CA VAL A 14 -31.18 -19.13 2.42
C VAL A 14 -30.77 -20.06 1.28
N GLY A 15 -29.58 -19.87 0.72
CA GLY A 15 -29.08 -20.70 -0.37
C GLY A 15 -28.94 -22.16 0.02
N LEU A 16 -28.42 -22.43 1.24
CA LEU A 16 -28.31 -23.78 1.77
C LEU A 16 -29.67 -24.48 1.87
N ASN A 17 -30.66 -23.81 2.45
CA ASN A 17 -32.02 -24.36 2.58
C ASN A 17 -32.70 -24.57 1.22
N ALA A 18 -32.53 -23.65 0.28
CA ALA A 18 -33.08 -23.76 -1.07
C ALA A 18 -32.51 -24.96 -1.84
N LEU A 19 -31.20 -25.22 -1.72
CA LEU A 19 -30.56 -26.38 -2.34
C LEU A 19 -31.06 -27.70 -1.77
N ILE A 20 -31.27 -27.78 -0.46
CA ILE A 20 -31.83 -28.98 0.19
C ILE A 20 -33.26 -29.22 -0.30
N LYS A 21 -34.08 -28.18 -0.32
CA LYS A 21 -35.46 -28.24 -0.83
C LYS A 21 -35.51 -28.69 -2.30
N ALA A 22 -34.57 -28.23 -3.12
CA ALA A 22 -34.42 -28.66 -4.52
C ALA A 22 -33.80 -30.07 -4.68
N GLY A 23 -33.43 -30.73 -3.57
CA GLY A 23 -32.91 -32.09 -3.52
C GLY A 23 -31.51 -32.25 -4.10
N PHE A 24 -30.62 -31.29 -3.85
CA PHE A 24 -29.19 -31.43 -4.10
C PHE A 24 -28.54 -32.32 -3.02
N ASP A 25 -27.53 -33.09 -3.42
CA ASP A 25 -26.77 -33.96 -2.53
C ASP A 25 -25.53 -33.20 -2.02
N ILE A 26 -25.68 -32.53 -0.87
CA ILE A 26 -24.66 -31.62 -0.35
C ILE A 26 -23.54 -32.41 0.33
N GLN A 27 -22.34 -32.40 -0.26
CA GLN A 27 -21.18 -33.14 0.26
C GLN A 27 -20.50 -32.41 1.41
N ALA A 28 -20.41 -31.08 1.32
CA ALA A 28 -19.79 -30.23 2.35
C ALA A 28 -20.23 -28.77 2.22
N VAL A 29 -20.16 -28.05 3.33
CA VAL A 29 -20.35 -26.60 3.41
C VAL A 29 -19.08 -25.95 3.93
N PHE A 30 -18.55 -24.98 3.20
CA PHE A 30 -17.41 -24.15 3.59
C PHE A 30 -17.92 -22.77 4.00
N THR A 31 -17.46 -22.30 5.17
CA THR A 31 -17.91 -21.04 5.78
C THR A 31 -16.73 -20.32 6.45
N HIS A 32 -17.01 -19.29 7.25
CA HIS A 32 -16.00 -18.52 7.99
C HIS A 32 -16.27 -18.58 9.49
N THR A 33 -15.22 -18.39 10.30
CA THR A 33 -15.38 -18.02 11.71
C THR A 33 -15.85 -16.56 11.79
N ASP A 34 -16.74 -16.26 12.73
CA ASP A 34 -17.26 -14.90 12.89
C ASP A 34 -16.17 -13.96 13.43
N ASP A 35 -16.09 -12.74 12.88
CA ASP A 35 -15.12 -11.72 13.30
C ASP A 35 -15.61 -11.07 14.61
N PRO A 36 -14.84 -11.12 15.71
CA PRO A 36 -15.25 -10.54 16.99
C PRO A 36 -15.45 -9.01 16.94
N ASN A 37 -14.97 -8.33 15.89
CA ASN A 37 -15.15 -6.89 15.69
C ASN A 37 -16.37 -6.55 14.83
N GLU A 38 -17.09 -7.53 14.29
CA GLU A 38 -18.34 -7.32 13.55
C GLU A 38 -19.56 -7.56 14.46
N ASN A 39 -20.62 -6.79 14.24
CA ASN A 39 -21.88 -7.01 14.94
C ASN A 39 -22.53 -8.32 14.46
N HIS A 40 -22.74 -9.26 15.36
CA HIS A 40 -23.41 -10.53 15.07
C HIS A 40 -24.93 -10.37 15.01
N PHE A 41 -25.45 -9.91 13.86
CA PHE A 41 -26.90 -9.79 13.64
C PHE A 41 -27.48 -10.85 12.69
N PHE A 42 -26.63 -11.72 12.14
CA PHE A 42 -26.97 -12.63 11.06
C PHE A 42 -26.99 -14.09 11.49
N SER A 43 -27.68 -14.90 10.69
CA SER A 43 -27.80 -16.34 10.89
C SER A 43 -26.47 -17.05 10.60
N SER A 44 -26.09 -18.01 11.46
CA SER A 44 -24.87 -18.80 11.29
C SER A 44 -25.09 -19.97 10.34
N VAL A 45 -24.38 -19.97 9.21
CA VAL A 45 -24.35 -21.09 8.26
C VAL A 45 -23.80 -22.35 8.93
N ALA A 46 -22.82 -22.21 9.83
CA ALA A 46 -22.25 -23.35 10.55
C ALA A 46 -23.30 -24.03 11.44
N ARG A 47 -24.13 -23.24 12.13
CA ARG A 47 -25.23 -23.76 12.94
C ARG A 47 -26.29 -24.46 12.08
N VAL A 48 -26.73 -23.81 10.99
CA VAL A 48 -27.72 -24.40 10.08
C VAL A 48 -27.19 -25.70 9.47
N GLY A 49 -25.94 -25.72 9.00
CA GLY A 49 -25.30 -26.92 8.48
C GLY A 49 -25.24 -28.05 9.52
N ALA A 50 -24.88 -27.75 10.77
CA ALA A 50 -24.86 -28.73 11.85
C ALA A 50 -26.26 -29.27 12.20
N ASP A 51 -27.27 -28.42 12.28
CA ASP A 51 -28.67 -28.81 12.55
C ASP A 51 -29.22 -29.73 11.44
N LEU A 52 -28.71 -29.59 10.22
CA LEU A 52 -29.04 -30.42 9.06
C LEU A 52 -28.13 -31.66 8.91
N GLY A 53 -27.17 -31.88 9.81
CA GLY A 53 -26.24 -33.01 9.79
C GLY A 53 -25.20 -32.96 8.67
N LEU A 54 -24.87 -31.77 8.15
CA LEU A 54 -23.89 -31.58 7.08
C LEU A 54 -22.47 -31.39 7.64
N SER A 55 -21.47 -31.83 6.87
CA SER A 55 -20.07 -31.53 7.16
C SER A 55 -19.78 -30.05 6.88
N VAL A 56 -19.40 -29.30 7.92
CA VAL A 56 -19.06 -27.88 7.81
C VAL A 56 -17.58 -27.65 8.11
N PHE A 57 -16.91 -26.86 7.27
CA PHE A 57 -15.51 -26.46 7.42
C PHE A 57 -15.35 -24.94 7.35
N ALA A 58 -14.36 -24.40 8.07
CA ALA A 58 -14.02 -22.97 8.02
C ALA A 58 -12.49 -22.76 7.96
N PRO A 59 -11.84 -23.14 6.85
CA PRO A 59 -10.40 -22.92 6.71
C PRO A 59 -10.08 -21.44 6.47
N GLU A 60 -8.93 -20.98 7.00
CA GLU A 60 -8.44 -19.61 6.72
C GLU A 60 -8.22 -19.40 5.21
N ASN A 61 -7.69 -20.42 4.51
CA ASN A 61 -7.52 -20.42 3.07
C ASN A 61 -8.02 -21.73 2.45
N VAL A 62 -9.19 -21.68 1.82
CA VAL A 62 -9.77 -22.84 1.13
C VAL A 62 -9.04 -23.22 -0.16
N ASN A 63 -8.22 -22.32 -0.72
CA ASN A 63 -7.40 -22.58 -1.90
C ASN A 63 -6.07 -23.28 -1.55
N HIS A 64 -5.85 -23.64 -0.28
CA HIS A 64 -4.68 -24.43 0.10
C HIS A 64 -4.74 -25.81 -0.59
N PRO A 65 -3.63 -26.37 -1.11
CA PRO A 65 -3.63 -27.63 -1.87
C PRO A 65 -4.38 -28.79 -1.20
N LEU A 66 -4.24 -28.94 0.12
CA LEU A 66 -4.98 -29.94 0.91
C LEU A 66 -6.52 -29.82 0.78
N TRP A 67 -7.05 -28.61 0.70
CA TRP A 67 -8.50 -28.39 0.56
C TRP A 67 -8.95 -28.59 -0.87
N VAL A 68 -8.14 -28.20 -1.85
CA VAL A 68 -8.39 -28.50 -3.27
C VAL A 68 -8.50 -30.02 -3.49
N GLU A 69 -7.57 -30.79 -2.92
CA GLU A 69 -7.58 -32.25 -2.96
C GLU A 69 -8.84 -32.83 -2.30
N ARG A 70 -9.16 -32.42 -1.07
CA ARG A 70 -10.38 -32.87 -0.36
C ARG A 70 -11.66 -32.55 -1.12
N ILE A 71 -11.77 -31.37 -1.73
CA ILE A 71 -12.96 -30.99 -2.52
C ILE A 71 -13.02 -31.84 -3.80
N SER A 72 -11.88 -32.13 -4.41
CA SER A 72 -11.80 -33.02 -5.58
C SER A 72 -12.31 -34.44 -5.26
N GLU A 73 -11.93 -34.98 -4.10
CA GLU A 73 -12.41 -36.29 -3.62
C GLU A 73 -13.92 -36.35 -3.42
N MET A 74 -14.57 -35.22 -3.09
CA MET A 74 -16.03 -35.11 -2.96
C MET A 74 -16.75 -35.26 -4.31
N LYS A 75 -16.04 -35.06 -5.43
CA LYS A 75 -16.57 -35.14 -6.80
C LYS A 75 -17.85 -34.30 -6.99
N PRO A 76 -17.80 -32.97 -6.74
CA PRO A 76 -18.96 -32.12 -6.94
C PRO A 76 -19.36 -32.09 -8.42
N ASP A 77 -20.64 -32.28 -8.70
CA ASP A 77 -21.19 -31.98 -10.04
C ASP A 77 -21.28 -30.47 -10.23
N VAL A 78 -21.58 -29.73 -9.16
CA VAL A 78 -21.85 -28.29 -9.15
C VAL A 78 -21.26 -27.64 -7.89
N ILE A 79 -20.83 -26.38 -8.00
CA ILE A 79 -20.44 -25.56 -6.86
C ILE A 79 -21.38 -24.36 -6.73
N PHE A 80 -21.73 -24.00 -5.50
CA PHE A 80 -22.47 -22.77 -5.21
C PHE A 80 -21.73 -21.90 -4.22
N SER A 81 -21.69 -20.59 -4.52
CA SER A 81 -21.21 -19.54 -3.63
C SER A 81 -22.37 -18.62 -3.24
N PHE A 82 -22.62 -18.51 -1.95
CA PHE A 82 -23.65 -17.67 -1.35
C PHE A 82 -23.00 -16.75 -0.32
N TYR A 83 -22.58 -15.56 -0.74
CA TYR A 83 -21.94 -14.55 0.12
C TYR A 83 -20.64 -15.02 0.79
N TYR A 84 -19.96 -16.00 0.20
CA TYR A 84 -18.65 -16.43 0.69
C TYR A 84 -17.60 -15.32 0.48
N ARG A 85 -16.86 -14.98 1.54
CA ARG A 85 -15.97 -13.80 1.56
C ARG A 85 -14.64 -13.99 0.83
N ASN A 86 -14.13 -15.21 0.76
CA ASN A 86 -12.82 -15.50 0.16
C ASN A 86 -12.97 -15.87 -1.31
N MET A 87 -12.02 -15.40 -2.13
CA MET A 87 -11.98 -15.76 -3.55
C MET A 87 -11.70 -17.26 -3.70
N LEU A 88 -12.43 -17.93 -4.59
CA LEU A 88 -12.16 -19.32 -4.97
C LEU A 88 -11.20 -19.37 -6.15
N SER A 89 -10.20 -20.25 -6.08
CA SER A 89 -9.22 -20.43 -7.14
C SER A 89 -9.85 -21.09 -8.37
N GLN A 90 -9.24 -20.88 -9.53
CA GLN A 90 -9.66 -21.56 -10.76
C GLN A 90 -9.59 -23.09 -10.61
N GLU A 91 -8.65 -23.61 -9.82
CA GLU A 91 -8.51 -25.04 -9.52
C GLU A 91 -9.78 -25.59 -8.88
N ILE A 92 -10.32 -24.93 -7.84
CA ILE A 92 -11.58 -25.33 -7.20
C ILE A 92 -12.77 -25.20 -8.15
N LEU A 93 -12.88 -24.05 -8.84
CA LEU A 93 -14.02 -23.81 -9.75
C LEU A 93 -14.10 -24.85 -10.87
N SER A 94 -12.95 -25.38 -11.31
CA SER A 94 -12.87 -26.36 -12.39
C SER A 94 -13.20 -27.79 -11.95
N LEU A 95 -13.36 -28.06 -10.64
CA LEU A 95 -13.75 -29.38 -10.12
C LEU A 95 -15.22 -29.72 -10.39
N ALA A 96 -16.06 -28.72 -10.65
CA ALA A 96 -17.49 -28.89 -10.89
C ALA A 96 -17.83 -28.87 -12.39
N GLU A 97 -18.03 -30.05 -12.97
CA GLU A 97 -18.27 -30.22 -14.42
C GLU A 97 -19.51 -29.46 -14.93
N LYS A 98 -20.55 -29.31 -14.10
CA LYS A 98 -21.80 -28.59 -14.45
C LYS A 98 -21.75 -27.11 -14.11
N GLY A 99 -20.61 -26.63 -13.63
CA GLY A 99 -20.32 -25.23 -13.38
C GLY A 99 -20.33 -24.85 -11.89
N ALA A 100 -19.86 -23.63 -11.65
CA ALA A 100 -19.89 -22.97 -10.35
C ALA A 100 -20.75 -21.71 -10.46
N PHE A 101 -21.64 -21.48 -9.49
CA PHE A 101 -22.58 -20.37 -9.51
C PHE A 101 -22.45 -19.52 -8.26
N ASN A 102 -22.54 -18.20 -8.38
CA ASN A 102 -22.51 -17.26 -7.27
C ASN A 102 -23.80 -16.45 -7.22
N LEU A 103 -24.36 -16.29 -6.02
CA LEU A 103 -25.51 -15.44 -5.76
C LEU A 103 -25.04 -14.09 -5.22
N HIS A 104 -25.23 -13.05 -6.02
CA HIS A 104 -24.79 -11.70 -5.74
C HIS A 104 -25.95 -10.75 -5.45
N GLY A 105 -25.77 -9.84 -4.48
CA GLY A 105 -26.82 -8.94 -3.97
C GLY A 105 -27.01 -7.65 -4.78
N SER A 106 -26.91 -7.71 -6.11
CA SER A 106 -27.22 -6.57 -6.98
C SER A 106 -27.85 -7.01 -8.30
N LEU A 107 -28.26 -6.02 -9.11
CA LEU A 107 -28.56 -6.19 -10.52
C LEU A 107 -27.27 -6.10 -11.35
N LEU A 108 -26.58 -7.24 -11.51
CA LEU A 108 -25.42 -7.32 -12.40
C LEU A 108 -25.80 -6.92 -13.84
N PRO A 109 -24.92 -6.20 -14.56
CA PRO A 109 -23.51 -5.94 -14.25
C PRO A 109 -23.22 -4.76 -13.29
N LYS A 110 -24.25 -4.05 -12.79
CA LYS A 110 -24.04 -2.95 -11.84
C LYS A 110 -23.74 -3.48 -10.44
N TYR A 111 -22.93 -2.73 -9.70
CA TYR A 111 -22.56 -3.00 -8.31
C TYR A 111 -21.88 -4.38 -8.11
N ARG A 112 -20.96 -4.75 -9.02
CA ARG A 112 -20.00 -5.85 -8.77
C ARG A 112 -19.13 -5.54 -7.56
N GLY A 113 -18.51 -6.55 -6.96
CA GLY A 113 -17.61 -6.39 -5.83
C GLY A 113 -18.33 -6.56 -4.49
N ARG A 114 -18.04 -5.69 -3.52
CA ARG A 114 -18.39 -5.92 -2.10
C ARG A 114 -19.41 -4.91 -1.58
N ALA A 115 -20.22 -5.34 -0.60
CA ALA A 115 -21.26 -4.54 0.05
C ALA A 115 -22.27 -3.86 -0.90
N PRO A 116 -22.79 -4.57 -1.94
CA PRO A 116 -23.62 -3.96 -2.98
C PRO A 116 -24.90 -3.31 -2.45
N VAL A 117 -25.55 -3.90 -1.45
CA VAL A 117 -26.76 -3.35 -0.81
C VAL A 117 -26.48 -2.00 -0.16
N ASN A 118 -25.38 -1.88 0.58
CA ASN A 118 -24.99 -0.61 1.21
C ASN A 118 -24.66 0.45 0.17
N TRP A 119 -23.96 0.07 -0.91
CA TRP A 119 -23.64 0.99 -2.00
C TRP A 119 -24.89 1.48 -2.75
N ALA A 120 -25.84 0.59 -3.07
CA ALA A 120 -27.08 0.98 -3.73
C ALA A 120 -27.90 1.98 -2.90
N VAL A 121 -28.04 1.73 -1.59
CA VAL A 121 -28.73 2.67 -0.67
C VAL A 121 -27.97 4.00 -0.57
N LEU A 122 -26.65 3.96 -0.46
CA LEU A 122 -25.80 5.16 -0.35
C LEU A 122 -25.90 6.04 -1.59
N ASN A 123 -25.82 5.44 -2.78
CA ASN A 123 -25.91 6.14 -4.06
C ASN A 123 -27.33 6.61 -4.37
N GLY A 124 -28.32 6.25 -3.54
CA GLY A 124 -29.71 6.69 -3.70
C GLY A 124 -30.43 6.02 -4.86
N GLU A 125 -30.05 4.78 -5.18
CA GLU A 125 -30.74 3.98 -6.18
C GLU A 125 -32.20 3.75 -5.77
N THR A 126 -33.09 3.67 -6.76
CA THR A 126 -34.51 3.35 -6.54
C THR A 126 -34.79 1.85 -6.65
N GLU A 127 -33.84 1.09 -7.18
CA GLU A 127 -33.92 -0.36 -7.30
C GLU A 127 -32.55 -1.01 -7.18
N THR A 128 -32.55 -2.26 -6.72
CA THR A 128 -31.43 -3.17 -6.72
C THR A 128 -31.97 -4.57 -7.04
N GLY A 129 -31.28 -5.63 -6.67
CA GLY A 129 -31.78 -6.96 -6.89
C GLY A 129 -30.85 -8.04 -6.37
N VAL A 130 -31.13 -9.25 -6.81
CA VAL A 130 -30.30 -10.42 -6.60
C VAL A 130 -30.04 -11.07 -7.96
N THR A 131 -28.81 -11.49 -8.19
CA THR A 131 -28.40 -12.17 -9.42
C THR A 131 -27.69 -13.48 -9.10
N LEU A 132 -28.14 -14.58 -9.70
CA LEU A 132 -27.35 -15.81 -9.77
C LEU A 132 -26.60 -15.82 -11.10
N HIS A 133 -25.28 -15.95 -11.04
CA HIS A 133 -24.42 -15.92 -12.24
C HIS A 133 -23.35 -17.02 -12.18
N LYS A 134 -22.77 -17.37 -13.32
CA LYS A 134 -21.62 -18.30 -13.39
C LYS A 134 -20.37 -17.65 -12.82
N MET A 135 -19.57 -18.41 -12.08
CA MET A 135 -18.30 -17.95 -11.54
C MET A 135 -17.20 -18.08 -12.60
N LEU A 136 -16.39 -17.03 -12.72
CA LEU A 136 -15.16 -16.98 -13.51
C LEU A 136 -14.02 -16.52 -12.60
N THR A 137 -12.79 -16.54 -13.10
CA THR A 137 -11.63 -15.96 -12.38
C THR A 137 -11.82 -14.47 -12.12
N LYS A 138 -12.51 -13.75 -13.02
CA LYS A 138 -12.91 -12.36 -12.81
C LYS A 138 -14.16 -12.31 -11.91
N PRO A 139 -14.14 -11.63 -10.76
CA PRO A 139 -15.26 -11.59 -9.84
C PRO A 139 -16.51 -10.97 -10.47
N ASP A 140 -17.66 -11.58 -10.19
CA ASP A 140 -19.01 -11.11 -10.55
C ASP A 140 -19.23 -10.81 -12.05
N ALA A 141 -18.41 -11.39 -12.94
CA ALA A 141 -18.40 -11.07 -14.38
C ALA A 141 -18.94 -12.18 -15.28
N GLY A 142 -19.20 -13.38 -14.76
CA GLY A 142 -19.72 -14.49 -15.58
C GLY A 142 -21.19 -14.33 -15.94
N ASP A 143 -21.64 -15.14 -16.89
CA ASP A 143 -23.00 -15.07 -17.43
C ASP A 143 -24.08 -15.12 -16.34
N ILE A 144 -25.10 -14.29 -16.50
CA ILE A 144 -26.28 -14.24 -15.65
C ILE A 144 -27.17 -15.45 -15.97
N VAL A 145 -27.55 -16.17 -14.92
CA VAL A 145 -28.43 -17.33 -14.97
C VAL A 145 -29.84 -16.94 -14.55
N ALA A 146 -29.98 -16.13 -13.51
CA ALA A 146 -31.27 -15.57 -13.11
C ALA A 146 -31.05 -14.25 -12.39
N GLN A 147 -32.04 -13.36 -12.46
CA GLN A 147 -31.99 -12.06 -11.82
C GLN A 147 -33.39 -11.66 -11.38
N GLN A 148 -33.49 -11.01 -10.21
CA GLN A 148 -34.75 -10.53 -9.66
C GLN A 148 -34.56 -9.12 -9.09
N VAL A 149 -35.47 -8.22 -9.46
CA VAL A 149 -35.47 -6.80 -9.06
C VAL A 149 -36.10 -6.63 -7.68
N VAL A 150 -35.50 -5.75 -6.89
CA VAL A 150 -35.95 -5.32 -5.56
C VAL A 150 -36.06 -3.81 -5.55
N GLN A 151 -37.24 -3.27 -5.21
CA GLN A 151 -37.45 -1.83 -5.13
C GLN A 151 -36.89 -1.26 -3.82
N ILE A 152 -36.23 -0.12 -3.90
CA ILE A 152 -35.69 0.64 -2.77
C ILE A 152 -36.60 1.84 -2.53
N GLY A 153 -37.34 1.80 -1.42
CA GLY A 153 -38.17 2.91 -0.97
C GLY A 153 -37.35 4.05 -0.38
N GLU A 154 -37.96 5.22 -0.22
CA GLU A 154 -37.28 6.44 0.26
C GLU A 154 -36.83 6.37 1.73
N THR A 155 -37.38 5.43 2.51
CA THR A 155 -37.08 5.27 3.94
C THR A 155 -36.37 3.96 4.26
N ASP A 156 -36.20 3.08 3.29
CA ASP A 156 -35.53 1.79 3.49
C ASP A 156 -34.08 1.99 3.94
N THR A 157 -33.66 1.25 4.94
CA THR A 157 -32.26 1.13 5.36
C THR A 157 -31.59 -0.03 4.63
N SER A 158 -30.26 -0.16 4.72
CA SER A 158 -29.58 -1.34 4.19
C SER A 158 -30.04 -2.64 4.83
N LEU A 159 -30.49 -2.63 6.10
CA LEU A 159 -31.07 -3.82 6.74
C LEU A 159 -32.41 -4.20 6.09
N ASP A 160 -33.27 -3.21 5.82
CA ASP A 160 -34.57 -3.44 5.16
C ASP A 160 -34.37 -4.00 3.74
N ILE A 161 -33.44 -3.41 2.98
CA ILE A 161 -33.11 -3.89 1.63
C ILE A 161 -32.47 -5.27 1.67
N HIS A 162 -31.60 -5.57 2.64
CA HIS A 162 -31.06 -6.91 2.84
C HIS A 162 -32.17 -7.94 3.10
N GLY A 163 -33.19 -7.57 3.89
CA GLY A 163 -34.39 -8.40 4.10
C GLY A 163 -35.15 -8.68 2.79
N LYS A 164 -35.39 -7.66 1.97
CA LYS A 164 -36.05 -7.80 0.66
C LYS A 164 -35.22 -8.61 -0.34
N VAL A 165 -33.91 -8.40 -0.37
CA VAL A 165 -32.96 -9.19 -1.19
C VAL A 165 -32.96 -10.65 -0.76
N ARG A 166 -33.06 -10.93 0.55
CA ARG A 166 -33.20 -12.29 1.07
C ARG A 166 -34.48 -12.96 0.58
N GLU A 167 -35.61 -12.26 0.59
CA GLU A 167 -36.88 -12.78 0.08
C GLU A 167 -36.83 -13.04 -1.44
N ALA A 168 -36.32 -12.07 -2.21
CA ALA A 168 -36.09 -12.23 -3.65
C ALA A 168 -35.11 -13.38 -3.96
N ALA A 169 -34.10 -13.61 -3.12
CA ALA A 169 -33.18 -14.73 -3.27
C ALA A 169 -33.89 -16.09 -3.12
N VAL A 170 -34.82 -16.21 -2.18
CA VAL A 170 -35.63 -17.44 -2.02
C VAL A 170 -36.43 -17.72 -3.29
N GLU A 171 -37.16 -16.72 -3.79
CA GLU A 171 -37.99 -16.85 -4.99
C GLU A 171 -37.15 -17.17 -6.24
N LEU A 172 -36.04 -16.45 -6.43
CA LEU A 172 -35.12 -16.69 -7.53
C LEU A 172 -34.58 -18.12 -7.49
N LEU A 173 -34.11 -18.59 -6.33
CA LEU A 173 -33.52 -19.91 -6.17
C LEU A 173 -34.56 -21.03 -6.34
N ASP A 174 -35.75 -20.89 -5.77
CA ASP A 174 -36.84 -21.86 -5.92
C ASP A 174 -37.20 -22.10 -7.40
N ASN A 175 -37.12 -21.06 -8.23
CA ASN A 175 -37.43 -21.15 -9.66
C ASN A 175 -36.27 -21.72 -10.51
N ILE A 176 -35.02 -21.35 -10.21
CA ILE A 176 -33.87 -21.66 -11.07
C ILE A 176 -33.13 -22.94 -10.69
N LEU A 177 -33.14 -23.34 -9.42
CA LEU A 177 -32.42 -24.55 -8.97
C LEU A 177 -32.93 -25.85 -9.63
N PRO A 178 -34.24 -26.06 -9.86
CA PRO A 178 -34.73 -27.22 -10.61
C PRO A 178 -34.22 -27.27 -12.06
N GLN A 179 -34.09 -26.11 -12.71
CA GLN A 179 -33.55 -25.95 -14.07
C GLN A 179 -32.06 -26.30 -14.11
N ILE A 180 -31.28 -25.78 -13.16
CA ILE A 180 -29.85 -26.13 -12.99
C ILE A 180 -29.68 -27.64 -12.78
N LYS A 181 -30.55 -28.27 -12.00
CA LYS A 181 -30.50 -29.72 -11.75
C LYS A 181 -30.68 -30.54 -13.03
N GLN A 182 -31.46 -30.03 -13.99
CA GLN A 182 -31.69 -30.63 -15.30
C GLN A 182 -30.66 -30.18 -16.35
N ASN A 183 -29.75 -29.26 -15.99
CA ASN A 183 -28.79 -28.62 -16.90
C ASN A 183 -29.47 -27.89 -18.07
N ASP A 184 -30.67 -27.35 -17.84
CA ASP A 184 -31.46 -26.59 -18.80
C ASP A 184 -31.84 -25.26 -18.17
N TYR A 185 -30.93 -24.29 -18.27
CA TYR A 185 -31.05 -22.96 -17.66
C TYR A 185 -30.48 -21.89 -18.60
N PRO A 186 -31.00 -20.66 -18.57
CA PRO A 186 -30.50 -19.57 -19.38
C PRO A 186 -29.08 -19.15 -18.94
N SER A 187 -28.28 -18.67 -19.90
CA SER A 187 -26.91 -18.17 -19.65
C SER A 187 -26.73 -16.93 -20.53
N ILE A 188 -26.85 -15.75 -19.93
CA ILE A 188 -26.84 -14.47 -20.64
C ILE A 188 -25.56 -13.71 -20.27
N SER A 189 -24.71 -13.43 -21.25
CA SER A 189 -23.48 -12.67 -21.01
C SER A 189 -23.78 -11.24 -20.54
N GLN A 190 -22.97 -10.77 -19.60
CA GLN A 190 -23.09 -9.43 -19.05
C GLN A 190 -22.61 -8.37 -20.05
N ASP A 191 -23.29 -7.23 -20.11
CA ASP A 191 -22.80 -6.06 -20.85
C ASP A 191 -21.72 -5.32 -20.05
N GLU A 192 -20.45 -5.53 -20.42
CA GLU A 192 -19.31 -4.92 -19.73
C GLU A 192 -19.33 -3.38 -19.79
N SER A 193 -20.04 -2.75 -20.74
CA SER A 193 -20.14 -1.29 -20.81
C SER A 193 -20.98 -0.68 -19.68
N GLN A 194 -21.83 -1.49 -19.05
CA GLN A 194 -22.70 -1.10 -17.94
C GLN A 194 -22.16 -1.54 -16.57
N ALA A 195 -20.98 -2.19 -16.54
CA ALA A 195 -20.42 -2.74 -15.33
C ALA A 195 -19.88 -1.66 -14.39
N THR A 196 -20.27 -1.73 -13.12
CA THR A 196 -19.70 -0.89 -12.06
C THR A 196 -19.16 -1.78 -10.94
N TYR A 197 -18.09 -1.35 -10.28
CA TYR A 197 -17.40 -2.14 -9.25
C TYR A 197 -17.19 -1.30 -8.00
N PHE A 198 -17.48 -1.86 -6.84
CA PHE A 198 -17.24 -1.21 -5.55
C PHE A 198 -16.49 -2.11 -4.57
N GLY A 199 -15.59 -1.49 -3.81
CA GLY A 199 -14.74 -2.15 -2.82
C GLY A 199 -15.41 -2.37 -1.46
N ARG A 200 -14.61 -2.90 -0.53
CA ARG A 200 -14.99 -3.00 0.89
C ARG A 200 -15.17 -1.58 1.46
N ARG A 201 -16.17 -1.40 2.32
CA ARG A 201 -16.33 -0.22 3.17
C ARG A 201 -15.79 -0.47 4.58
N THR A 202 -15.26 0.57 5.22
CA THR A 202 -14.84 0.56 6.62
C THR A 202 -15.76 1.46 7.47
N ALA A 203 -15.56 1.46 8.79
CA ALA A 203 -16.34 2.31 9.68
C ALA A 203 -16.05 3.80 9.41
N GLU A 204 -14.82 4.14 9.01
CA GLU A 204 -14.36 5.48 8.68
C GLU A 204 -15.11 6.10 7.49
N ASP A 205 -15.54 5.27 6.52
CA ASP A 205 -16.39 5.69 5.40
C ASP A 205 -17.79 6.20 5.84
N GLY A 206 -18.11 6.11 7.14
CA GLY A 206 -19.32 6.65 7.75
C GLY A 206 -19.23 8.14 8.11
N GLU A 207 -18.09 8.82 7.92
CA GLU A 207 -17.96 10.23 8.27
C GLU A 207 -18.86 11.13 7.41
N ILE A 208 -19.61 12.01 8.07
CA ILE A 208 -20.54 12.94 7.44
C ILE A 208 -19.81 14.22 7.03
N PHE A 209 -19.78 14.45 5.73
CA PHE A 209 -19.34 15.72 5.14
C PHE A 209 -20.53 16.64 4.89
N TRP A 210 -20.75 17.61 5.80
CA TRP A 210 -21.92 18.48 5.76
C TRP A 210 -22.02 19.37 4.53
N HIS A 211 -20.94 19.58 3.77
CA HIS A 211 -21.01 20.32 2.50
C HIS A 211 -21.79 19.57 1.41
N LYS A 212 -22.12 18.29 1.60
CA LYS A 212 -22.91 17.51 0.66
C LYS A 212 -24.40 17.85 0.77
N PRO A 213 -25.23 17.55 -0.26
CA PRO A 213 -26.68 17.71 -0.18
C PRO A 213 -27.30 16.88 0.95
N ALA A 214 -28.35 17.38 1.61
CA ALA A 214 -29.03 16.70 2.70
C ALA A 214 -29.52 15.29 2.32
N LYS A 215 -29.96 15.10 1.06
CA LYS A 215 -30.38 13.80 0.54
C LYS A 215 -29.24 12.78 0.49
N GLU A 216 -28.05 13.20 0.07
CA GLU A 216 -26.87 12.32 0.01
C GLU A 216 -26.41 11.91 1.42
N ILE A 217 -26.38 12.86 2.37
CA ILE A 217 -26.06 12.57 3.77
C ILE A 217 -27.10 11.61 4.39
N ASN A 218 -28.39 11.84 4.09
CA ASN A 218 -29.46 10.95 4.54
C ASN A 218 -29.30 9.53 3.97
N ASN A 219 -28.88 9.39 2.72
CA ASN A 219 -28.60 8.08 2.12
C ASN A 219 -27.41 7.39 2.78
N LEU A 220 -26.34 8.11 3.09
CA LEU A 220 -25.23 7.57 3.90
C LEU A 220 -25.73 7.03 5.24
N ILE A 221 -26.53 7.81 5.98
CA ILE A 221 -27.09 7.40 7.27
C ILE A 221 -27.93 6.13 7.11
N ARG A 222 -28.84 6.08 6.12
CA ARG A 222 -29.66 4.89 5.83
C ARG A 222 -28.82 3.67 5.43
N ALA A 223 -27.71 3.90 4.73
CA ALA A 223 -26.83 2.84 4.24
C ALA A 223 -25.97 2.19 5.34
N VAL A 224 -25.71 2.89 6.44
CA VAL A 224 -24.83 2.40 7.52
C VAL A 224 -25.44 2.50 8.92
N THR A 225 -26.75 2.69 9.03
CA THR A 225 -27.44 2.63 10.33
C THR A 225 -27.44 1.21 10.92
N GLU A 226 -27.99 1.04 12.12
CA GLU A 226 -28.01 -0.26 12.83
C GLU A 226 -28.51 -1.39 11.90
N PRO A 227 -27.82 -2.54 11.88
CA PRO A 227 -26.75 -2.99 12.79
C PRO A 227 -25.32 -2.63 12.33
N TYR A 228 -25.16 -1.81 11.29
CA TYR A 228 -23.86 -1.35 10.80
C TYR A 228 -23.25 -0.27 11.73
N PRO A 229 -21.98 0.15 11.53
CA PRO A 229 -21.26 1.03 12.47
C PRO A 229 -21.86 2.44 12.70
N GLY A 230 -22.79 2.89 11.88
CA GLY A 230 -23.40 4.21 11.96
C GLY A 230 -22.64 5.29 11.20
N ALA A 231 -23.36 6.26 10.64
CA ALA A 231 -22.75 7.47 10.10
C ALA A 231 -22.43 8.42 11.26
N PHE A 232 -21.33 9.17 11.18
CA PHE A 232 -20.87 9.97 12.32
C PHE A 232 -20.32 11.34 11.93
N THR A 233 -20.31 12.25 12.89
CA THR A 233 -19.70 13.58 12.80
C THR A 233 -19.05 13.94 14.14
N PHE A 234 -18.46 15.12 14.25
CA PHE A 234 -17.85 15.59 15.48
C PHE A 234 -18.38 16.95 15.94
N LEU A 235 -18.45 17.09 17.26
CA LEU A 235 -18.60 18.36 17.95
C LEU A 235 -17.31 18.66 18.71
N GLY A 236 -16.44 19.48 18.11
CA GLY A 236 -15.06 19.58 18.57
C GLY A 236 -14.34 18.24 18.35
N GLU A 237 -13.83 17.64 19.42
CA GLU A 237 -13.19 16.31 19.38
C GLU A 237 -14.16 15.15 19.66
N ARG A 238 -15.38 15.44 20.13
CA ARG A 238 -16.34 14.42 20.58
C ARG A 238 -17.11 13.85 19.39
N LYS A 239 -17.05 12.52 19.23
CA LYS A 239 -17.77 11.80 18.17
C LYS A 239 -19.27 11.74 18.48
N ILE A 240 -20.08 11.94 17.44
CA ILE A 240 -21.53 11.82 17.45
C ILE A 240 -21.91 10.86 16.32
N THR A 241 -22.58 9.75 16.64
CA THR A 241 -23.16 8.85 15.65
C THR A 241 -24.62 9.23 15.41
N ILE A 242 -25.02 9.27 14.14
CA ILE A 242 -26.37 9.59 13.68
C ILE A 242 -27.01 8.31 13.12
N TRP A 243 -28.11 7.89 13.75
CA TRP A 243 -28.80 6.64 13.41
C TRP A 243 -29.98 6.84 12.47
N ARG A 244 -30.74 7.93 12.65
CA ARG A 244 -31.88 8.26 11.80
C ARG A 244 -31.92 9.74 11.51
N SER A 245 -32.26 10.08 10.27
CA SER A 245 -32.39 11.45 9.81
C SER A 245 -33.56 11.62 8.86
N ARG A 246 -33.90 12.89 8.59
CA ARG A 246 -34.86 13.29 7.57
C ARG A 246 -34.35 14.53 6.83
N PRO A 247 -34.25 14.52 5.49
CA PRO A 247 -33.90 15.71 4.74
C PRO A 247 -35.06 16.71 4.77
N LEU A 248 -34.72 17.98 4.88
CA LEU A 248 -35.64 19.11 4.87
C LEU A 248 -35.28 20.00 3.68
N ASN A 249 -36.27 20.28 2.82
CA ASN A 249 -36.11 21.26 1.74
C ASN A 249 -36.30 22.67 2.32
N GLN A 250 -35.26 23.18 2.97
CA GLN A 250 -35.25 24.47 3.64
C GLN A 250 -33.96 25.21 3.28
N ASP A 251 -34.10 26.42 2.73
CA ASP A 251 -32.99 27.35 2.66
C ASP A 251 -32.72 27.94 4.05
N HIS A 252 -31.45 28.05 4.40
CA HIS A 252 -30.98 28.50 5.70
C HIS A 252 -30.02 29.68 5.62
N GLY A 253 -29.36 29.93 4.47
CA GLY A 253 -28.26 30.91 4.36
C GLY A 253 -27.07 30.70 5.32
N LYS A 254 -27.08 29.63 6.12
CA LYS A 254 -25.99 29.22 7.03
C LYS A 254 -24.90 28.43 6.31
N ARG A 255 -23.69 28.44 6.88
CA ARG A 255 -22.60 27.55 6.46
C ARG A 255 -22.99 26.08 6.71
N PRO A 256 -22.73 25.16 5.78
CA PRO A 256 -22.95 23.73 5.99
C PRO A 256 -22.24 23.22 7.26
N GLY A 257 -22.93 22.42 8.08
CA GLY A 257 -22.48 21.96 9.40
C GLY A 257 -22.93 22.84 10.56
N THR A 258 -23.56 23.99 10.30
CA THR A 258 -24.12 24.84 11.36
C THR A 258 -25.42 24.25 11.89
N VAL A 259 -25.56 24.15 13.20
CA VAL A 259 -26.81 23.75 13.86
C VAL A 259 -27.83 24.88 13.75
N ILE A 260 -28.94 24.63 13.08
CA ILE A 260 -30.04 25.60 12.85
C ILE A 260 -30.95 25.68 14.06
N SER A 261 -31.38 24.52 14.59
CA SER A 261 -32.22 24.41 15.78
C SER A 261 -31.86 23.16 16.58
N THR A 262 -32.23 23.11 17.86
CA THR A 262 -31.97 21.97 18.76
C THR A 262 -33.23 21.19 19.13
N ALA A 263 -34.42 21.69 18.79
CA ALA A 263 -35.70 21.02 19.01
C ALA A 263 -36.69 21.37 17.87
N PRO A 264 -36.74 20.58 16.77
CA PRO A 264 -35.91 19.41 16.49
C PRO A 264 -34.44 19.78 16.22
N LEU A 265 -33.53 18.81 16.37
CA LEU A 265 -32.11 19.01 16.04
C LEU A 265 -31.96 19.04 14.52
N VAL A 266 -31.65 20.22 13.96
CA VAL A 266 -31.54 20.44 12.51
C VAL A 266 -30.18 21.04 12.19
N ILE A 267 -29.51 20.49 11.19
CA ILE A 267 -28.16 20.90 10.77
C ILE A 267 -28.21 21.35 9.30
N ALA A 268 -27.58 22.48 9.00
CA ALA A 268 -27.41 23.00 7.65
C ALA A 268 -26.54 22.07 6.79
N CYS A 269 -26.94 21.81 5.56
CA CYS A 269 -26.17 21.01 4.60
C CYS A 269 -25.65 21.89 3.45
N GLY A 270 -24.96 21.30 2.47
CA GLY A 270 -24.57 22.02 1.24
C GLY A 270 -25.78 22.45 0.42
N ASP A 271 -26.82 21.61 0.43
CA ASP A 271 -28.14 21.87 -0.13
C ASP A 271 -29.20 21.31 0.83
N GLY A 272 -30.22 22.11 1.15
CA GLY A 272 -31.23 21.84 2.17
C GLY A 272 -30.66 21.74 3.60
N ALA A 273 -31.46 21.18 4.51
CA ALA A 273 -31.06 20.90 5.89
C ALA A 273 -31.37 19.44 6.25
N LEU A 274 -30.73 18.93 7.31
CA LEU A 274 -30.96 17.57 7.80
C LEU A 274 -31.45 17.61 9.24
N GLU A 275 -32.63 17.05 9.47
CA GLU A 275 -33.13 16.79 10.81
C GLU A 275 -32.55 15.48 11.34
N ILE A 276 -31.96 15.55 12.54
CA ILE A 276 -31.48 14.38 13.26
C ILE A 276 -32.61 13.85 14.13
N ILE A 277 -33.15 12.69 13.75
CA ILE A 277 -34.25 12.03 14.46
C ILE A 277 -33.68 11.32 15.69
N SER A 278 -32.57 10.60 15.53
CA SER A 278 -31.88 9.89 16.61
C SER A 278 -30.37 9.76 16.38
N GLY A 279 -29.64 9.63 17.48
CA GLY A 279 -28.20 9.46 17.50
C GLY A 279 -27.69 9.17 18.90
N GLN A 280 -26.38 9.11 19.05
CA GLN A 280 -25.70 8.89 20.33
C GLN A 280 -24.33 9.57 20.34
N GLY A 281 -23.87 9.96 21.54
CA GLY A 281 -22.45 10.27 21.76
C GLY A 281 -21.61 9.00 21.82
N GLU A 282 -20.28 9.14 21.80
CA GLU A 282 -19.31 8.03 21.81
C GLU A 282 -19.54 6.97 22.91
N SER A 283 -19.90 7.42 24.12
CA SER A 283 -20.27 6.55 25.26
C SER A 283 -21.72 6.76 25.71
N GLY A 284 -22.55 7.35 24.85
CA GLY A 284 -23.93 7.75 25.16
C GLY A 284 -24.94 6.67 24.81
N LEU A 285 -26.16 6.83 25.30
CA LEU A 285 -27.30 6.00 24.90
C LEU A 285 -27.86 6.44 23.55
N TYR A 286 -28.58 5.54 22.90
CA TYR A 286 -29.45 5.89 21.78
C TYR A 286 -30.56 6.84 22.26
N VAL A 287 -30.58 8.06 21.72
CA VAL A 287 -31.54 9.08 22.14
C VAL A 287 -32.12 9.84 20.95
N GLN A 288 -33.28 10.49 21.15
CA GLN A 288 -33.85 11.40 20.14
C GLN A 288 -32.96 12.62 19.94
N GLY A 289 -32.98 13.21 18.73
CA GLY A 289 -32.12 14.34 18.37
C GLY A 289 -32.19 15.53 19.34
N LYS A 290 -33.37 15.87 19.87
CA LYS A 290 -33.51 16.91 20.91
C LYS A 290 -32.72 16.58 22.18
N ARG A 291 -32.76 15.32 22.62
CA ARG A 291 -32.05 14.88 23.81
C ARG A 291 -30.54 14.78 23.55
N LEU A 292 -30.16 14.30 22.37
CA LEU A 292 -28.75 14.30 21.91
C LEU A 292 -28.16 15.72 21.97
N ALA A 293 -28.90 16.72 21.49
CA ALA A 293 -28.46 18.11 21.53
C ALA A 293 -28.22 18.58 22.97
N LEU A 294 -29.13 18.25 23.90
CA LEU A 294 -28.97 18.58 25.32
C LEU A 294 -27.76 17.88 25.96
N GLU A 295 -27.59 16.58 25.72
CA GLU A 295 -26.50 15.78 26.31
C GLU A 295 -25.12 16.19 25.79
N MET A 296 -25.03 16.52 24.49
CA MET A 296 -23.79 16.98 23.87
C MET A 296 -23.51 18.47 24.11
N GLY A 297 -24.45 19.21 24.72
CA GLY A 297 -24.34 20.66 24.92
C GLY A 297 -24.37 21.44 23.61
N ILE A 298 -25.10 20.94 22.61
CA ILE A 298 -25.30 21.60 21.32
C ILE A 298 -26.31 22.73 21.50
N VAL A 299 -25.94 23.92 21.00
CA VAL A 299 -26.83 25.08 20.90
C VAL A 299 -26.92 25.56 19.45
N ALA A 300 -27.96 26.32 19.11
CA ALA A 300 -28.11 26.88 17.77
C ALA A 300 -26.91 27.78 17.42
N GLY A 301 -26.43 27.69 16.18
CA GLY A 301 -25.26 28.42 15.68
C GLY A 301 -23.92 27.71 15.89
N VAL A 302 -23.86 26.64 16.70
CA VAL A 302 -22.65 25.82 16.83
C VAL A 302 -22.38 25.05 15.54
N TYR A 303 -21.10 24.78 15.28
CA TYR A 303 -20.64 24.00 14.14
C TYR A 303 -20.38 22.54 14.54
N VAL A 304 -20.87 21.61 13.73
CA VAL A 304 -20.48 20.19 13.72
C VAL A 304 -19.86 19.84 12.37
N GLY A 305 -18.89 18.93 12.37
CA GLY A 305 -18.17 18.59 11.16
C GLY A 305 -17.04 17.60 11.40
N PRO A 306 -15.98 17.65 10.57
CA PRO A 306 -14.81 16.82 10.77
C PRO A 306 -14.24 17.02 12.16
N LYS A 307 -13.56 15.99 12.70
CA LYS A 307 -12.93 16.07 14.02
C LYS A 307 -12.11 17.35 14.10
N ALA A 308 -12.44 18.21 15.06
CA ALA A 308 -11.66 19.41 15.30
C ALA A 308 -10.30 18.96 15.82
N THR A 309 -9.39 18.70 14.90
CA THR A 309 -7.99 18.66 15.24
C THR A 309 -7.63 20.09 15.59
N THR A 310 -7.01 20.31 16.75
CA THR A 310 -6.10 21.44 16.90
C THR A 310 -4.92 21.24 15.95
N GLN A 311 -5.17 21.22 14.65
CA GLN A 311 -4.19 21.39 13.61
C GLN A 311 -4.34 22.84 13.17
N ILE A 312 -3.69 23.73 13.92
CA ILE A 312 -2.74 24.58 13.20
C ILE A 312 -1.95 23.58 12.35
N SER A 313 -2.10 23.62 11.04
CA SER A 313 -1.31 22.81 10.11
C SER A 313 0.16 23.09 10.41
N ARG A 314 0.71 22.33 11.36
CA ARG A 314 2.12 22.39 11.68
C ARG A 314 2.78 21.53 10.63
N ARG A 315 3.80 22.08 10.01
CA ARG A 315 4.62 21.35 9.06
C ARG A 315 5.05 20.02 9.66
N LYS A 316 5.01 18.97 8.84
CA LYS A 316 5.48 17.64 9.26
C LYS A 316 6.99 17.75 9.52
N ARG A 317 7.44 17.25 10.67
CA ARG A 317 8.85 17.26 11.04
C ARG A 317 9.52 15.98 10.57
N VAL A 318 10.52 16.10 9.70
CA VAL A 318 11.25 14.96 9.14
C VAL A 318 12.65 14.94 9.74
N LEU A 319 13.02 13.82 10.38
CA LEU A 319 14.40 13.58 10.82
C LEU A 319 15.13 12.76 9.76
N ILE A 320 16.25 13.29 9.25
CA ILE A 320 17.14 12.60 8.32
C ILE A 320 18.49 12.43 9.01
N LEU A 321 18.85 11.17 9.32
CA LEU A 321 20.19 10.84 9.81
C LEU A 321 21.02 10.40 8.61
N GLY A 322 22.21 10.97 8.41
CA GLY A 322 22.95 10.83 7.15
C GLY A 322 22.49 11.87 6.11
N VAL A 323 22.12 13.08 6.55
CA VAL A 323 21.50 14.10 5.69
C VAL A 323 22.45 14.64 4.62
N ASN A 324 23.76 14.60 4.85
CA ASN A 324 24.76 15.08 3.91
C ASN A 324 25.00 14.09 2.77
N GLY A 325 24.55 12.84 2.92
CA GLY A 325 24.68 11.80 1.91
C GLY A 325 23.90 12.07 0.62
N PHE A 326 24.14 11.21 -0.37
CA PHE A 326 23.54 11.30 -1.70
C PHE A 326 22.01 11.38 -1.69
N ILE A 327 21.33 10.52 -0.92
CA ILE A 327 19.86 10.57 -0.81
C ILE A 327 19.44 11.76 0.06
N GLY A 328 20.12 11.98 1.19
CA GLY A 328 19.76 13.00 2.18
C GLY A 328 19.71 14.42 1.60
N ASN A 329 20.71 14.82 0.80
CA ASN A 329 20.77 16.17 0.27
C ASN A 329 19.70 16.44 -0.80
N HIS A 330 19.45 15.50 -1.73
CA HIS A 330 18.39 15.66 -2.74
C HIS A 330 16.99 15.57 -2.12
N LEU A 331 16.81 14.71 -1.11
CA LEU A 331 15.54 14.63 -0.39
C LEU A 331 15.25 15.93 0.36
N THR A 332 16.27 16.51 0.99
CA THR A 332 16.15 17.80 1.70
C THR A 332 15.71 18.90 0.74
N GLU A 333 16.32 18.99 -0.45
CA GLU A 333 15.93 19.92 -1.51
C GLU A 333 14.44 19.78 -1.86
N ARG A 334 14.03 18.56 -2.20
CA ARG A 334 12.65 18.25 -2.60
C ARG A 334 11.62 18.56 -1.51
N LEU A 335 11.94 18.31 -0.24
CA LEU A 335 11.07 18.59 0.90
C LEU A 335 10.97 20.11 1.19
N LEU A 336 12.07 20.85 1.03
CA LEU A 336 12.08 22.29 1.17
C LEU A 336 11.25 22.96 0.06
N ASP A 337 11.34 22.46 -1.17
CA ASP A 337 10.58 22.99 -2.32
C ASP A 337 9.06 22.82 -2.15
N ASP A 338 8.61 21.67 -1.61
CA ASP A 338 7.19 21.44 -1.29
C ASP A 338 6.68 22.39 -0.21
N GLY A 339 7.51 22.58 0.82
CA GLY A 339 7.31 23.59 1.84
C GLY A 339 6.35 23.27 2.98
N ASN A 340 5.77 22.07 3.00
CA ASN A 340 4.96 21.55 4.11
C ASN A 340 5.78 20.84 5.20
N TYR A 341 7.12 20.90 5.13
CA TYR A 341 8.02 20.16 6.00
C TYR A 341 9.01 21.06 6.75
N ASP A 342 9.30 20.68 7.99
CA ASP A 342 10.48 21.14 8.74
C ASP A 342 11.47 19.98 8.80
N ILE A 343 12.71 20.19 8.34
CA ILE A 343 13.71 19.14 8.18
C ILE A 343 14.74 19.28 9.31
N TYR A 344 14.99 18.18 10.00
CA TYR A 344 16.03 18.03 11.01
C TYR A 344 17.05 17.05 10.47
N GLY A 345 18.29 17.49 10.30
CA GLY A 345 19.37 16.71 9.71
C GLY A 345 20.52 16.51 10.68
N MET A 346 21.09 15.32 10.70
CA MET A 346 22.37 15.05 11.35
C MET A 346 23.29 14.28 10.40
N ASP A 347 24.55 14.69 10.36
CA ASP A 347 25.61 14.01 9.62
C ASP A 347 26.98 14.39 10.19
N ILE A 348 28.03 13.66 9.85
CA ILE A 348 29.41 13.95 10.27
C ILE A 348 30.03 15.11 9.48
N GLY A 349 29.37 15.60 8.43
CA GLY A 349 29.82 16.77 7.66
C GLY A 349 28.65 17.48 6.97
N SER A 350 28.93 18.60 6.29
CA SER A 350 27.89 19.48 5.73
C SER A 350 28.05 19.86 4.26
N SER A 351 29.10 19.41 3.59
CA SER A 351 29.50 19.91 2.26
C SER A 351 28.40 19.87 1.19
N ALA A 352 27.54 18.85 1.17
CA ALA A 352 26.45 18.74 0.22
C ALA A 352 25.21 19.55 0.63
N ILE A 353 25.06 19.88 1.92
CA ILE A 353 23.88 20.54 2.50
C ILE A 353 24.12 21.98 2.95
N GLU A 354 25.34 22.50 2.79
CA GLU A 354 25.69 23.90 3.07
C GLU A 354 24.74 24.89 2.40
N ARG A 355 24.30 24.59 1.18
CA ARG A 355 23.33 25.40 0.43
C ARG A 355 21.97 25.56 1.11
N PHE A 356 21.64 24.72 2.08
CA PHE A 356 20.40 24.80 2.87
C PHE A 356 20.60 25.46 4.23
N ILE A 357 21.84 25.64 4.68
CA ILE A 357 22.14 26.27 5.98
C ILE A 357 21.66 27.73 5.94
N GLY A 358 20.92 28.12 6.98
CA GLY A 358 20.25 29.43 7.05
C GLY A 358 18.80 29.43 6.55
N ASN A 359 18.33 28.35 5.91
CA ASN A 359 16.91 28.20 5.64
C ASN A 359 16.15 28.00 6.97
N PRO A 360 15.09 28.77 7.27
CA PRO A 360 14.40 28.70 8.56
C PRO A 360 13.71 27.35 8.82
N ARG A 361 13.54 26.50 7.80
CA ARG A 361 12.92 25.17 7.88
C ARG A 361 13.93 24.02 7.86
N PHE A 362 15.22 24.32 7.76
CA PHE A 362 16.29 23.31 7.80
C PHE A 362 17.13 23.49 9.06
N HIS A 363 17.19 22.43 9.86
CA HIS A 363 17.92 22.41 11.12
C HIS A 363 18.98 21.33 11.06
N PHE A 364 20.24 21.73 10.92
CA PHE A 364 21.38 20.83 10.84
C PHE A 364 22.16 20.80 12.15
N ILE A 365 22.64 19.61 12.53
CA ILE A 365 23.72 19.45 13.49
C ILE A 365 24.79 18.54 12.90
N GLU A 366 26.05 18.88 13.16
CA GLU A 366 27.16 17.96 12.90
C GLU A 366 27.23 16.94 14.04
N GLY A 367 27.18 15.64 13.72
CA GLY A 367 27.15 14.58 14.72
C GLY A 367 27.24 13.17 14.14
N ASP A 368 27.84 12.27 14.92
CA ASP A 368 27.96 10.84 14.64
C ASP A 368 26.86 10.04 15.37
N VAL A 369 26.20 9.13 14.64
CA VAL A 369 25.12 8.26 15.18
C VAL A 369 25.56 7.33 16.30
N SER A 370 26.83 6.94 16.32
CA SER A 370 27.42 6.08 17.36
C SER A 370 27.77 6.82 18.65
N ILE A 371 27.79 8.16 18.62
CA ILE A 371 28.18 9.00 19.76
C ILE A 371 27.00 9.81 20.30
N HIS A 372 26.21 10.43 19.43
CA HIS A 372 25.22 11.45 19.82
C HIS A 372 23.84 10.86 20.16
N THR A 373 23.82 9.80 20.97
CA THR A 373 22.61 9.02 21.26
C THR A 373 21.48 9.86 21.87
N GLU A 374 21.78 10.76 22.81
CA GLU A 374 20.77 11.62 23.44
C GLU A 374 20.09 12.56 22.44
N TRP A 375 20.87 13.14 21.52
CA TRP A 375 20.35 14.04 20.49
C TRP A 375 19.44 13.29 19.52
N ILE A 376 19.85 12.09 19.10
CA ILE A 376 19.09 11.22 18.20
C ILE A 376 17.76 10.82 18.85
N GLU A 377 17.81 10.34 20.10
CA GLU A 377 16.60 9.92 20.82
C GLU A 377 15.62 11.09 20.99
N TYR A 378 16.13 12.27 21.38
CA TYR A 378 15.33 13.47 21.49
C TYR A 378 14.68 13.88 20.16
N HIS A 379 15.43 13.84 19.05
CA HIS A 379 14.88 14.21 17.74
C HIS A 379 13.93 13.16 17.17
N ILE A 380 14.14 11.87 17.45
CA ILE A 380 13.16 10.83 17.14
C ILE A 380 11.86 11.12 17.89
N LYS A 381 11.92 11.41 19.20
CA LYS A 381 10.74 11.79 19.98
C LYS A 381 10.04 13.05 19.44
N LYS A 382 10.81 14.03 18.94
CA LYS A 382 10.32 15.32 18.44
C LYS A 382 9.70 15.26 17.03
N CYS A 383 10.31 14.50 16.12
CA CYS A 383 9.91 14.46 14.72
C CYS A 383 8.73 13.51 14.47
N ASP A 384 8.13 13.60 13.30
CA ASP A 384 6.95 12.83 12.91
C ASP A 384 7.35 11.62 12.02
N VAL A 385 8.37 11.80 11.17
CA VAL A 385 8.89 10.78 10.24
C VAL A 385 10.40 10.70 10.38
N ILE A 386 10.93 9.48 10.48
CA ILE A 386 12.37 9.20 10.68
C ILE A 386 12.94 8.46 9.47
N LEU A 387 14.01 9.00 8.89
CA LEU A 387 14.78 8.40 7.79
C LEU A 387 16.24 8.17 8.23
N PRO A 388 16.59 6.96 8.69
CA PRO A 388 17.96 6.61 9.02
C PRO A 388 18.73 6.21 7.76
N LEU A 389 19.35 7.19 7.09
CA LEU A 389 20.11 7.00 5.85
C LEU A 389 21.60 6.69 6.08
N VAL A 390 22.04 6.62 7.34
CA VAL A 390 23.43 6.27 7.67
C VAL A 390 23.69 4.80 7.39
N ALA A 391 24.62 4.51 6.48
CA ALA A 391 25.09 3.18 6.14
C ALA A 391 26.42 3.23 5.36
N ILE A 392 27.19 2.15 5.39
CA ILE A 392 28.30 1.90 4.46
C ILE A 392 27.78 1.03 3.32
N ALA A 393 27.57 1.64 2.15
CA ALA A 393 26.99 0.99 0.97
C ALA A 393 27.99 0.80 -0.19
N THR A 394 29.28 0.68 0.13
CA THR A 394 30.37 0.50 -0.86
C THR A 394 30.88 -0.96 -0.82
N PRO A 395 30.76 -1.74 -1.91
CA PRO A 395 31.04 -3.18 -1.88
C PRO A 395 32.44 -3.60 -1.43
N ILE A 396 33.46 -2.76 -1.64
CA ILE A 396 34.83 -3.04 -1.19
C ILE A 396 34.95 -3.06 0.34
N GLU A 397 34.11 -2.28 1.04
CA GLU A 397 34.15 -2.19 2.49
C GLU A 397 33.51 -3.42 3.15
N TYR A 398 32.67 -4.16 2.43
CA TYR A 398 32.04 -5.37 2.95
C TYR A 398 33.06 -6.50 3.14
N THR A 399 34.09 -6.53 2.30
CA THR A 399 35.20 -7.49 2.41
C THR A 399 36.36 -6.92 3.22
N ARG A 400 36.65 -5.62 3.07
CA ARG A 400 37.77 -4.97 3.77
C ARG A 400 37.50 -4.74 5.26
N ASN A 401 36.29 -4.28 5.61
CA ASN A 401 35.91 -3.88 6.96
C ASN A 401 34.53 -4.44 7.37
N PRO A 402 34.30 -5.78 7.29
CA PRO A 402 32.99 -6.39 7.49
C PRO A 402 32.36 -6.07 8.87
N LEU A 403 33.17 -6.02 9.93
CA LEU A 403 32.68 -5.73 11.28
C LEU A 403 32.18 -4.29 11.40
N ARG A 404 32.89 -3.33 10.79
CA ARG A 404 32.45 -1.93 10.78
C ARG A 404 31.15 -1.74 10.03
N VAL A 405 30.97 -2.46 8.91
CA VAL A 405 29.71 -2.50 8.16
C VAL A 405 28.59 -3.06 9.03
N PHE A 406 28.82 -4.17 9.74
CA PHE A 406 27.83 -4.74 10.65
C PHE A 406 27.45 -3.79 11.80
N GLU A 407 28.43 -3.24 12.51
CA GLU A 407 28.21 -2.33 13.64
C GLU A 407 27.35 -1.12 13.23
N LEU A 408 27.67 -0.49 12.09
CA LEU A 408 26.94 0.70 11.63
C LEU A 408 25.60 0.34 10.98
N ASP A 409 25.60 -0.56 10.01
CA ASP A 409 24.43 -0.82 9.16
C ASP A 409 23.39 -1.68 9.87
N PHE A 410 23.79 -2.45 10.88
CA PHE A 410 22.91 -3.26 11.72
C PHE A 410 22.71 -2.66 13.11
N GLU A 411 23.76 -2.59 13.94
CA GLU A 411 23.59 -2.32 15.38
C GLU A 411 23.13 -0.90 15.66
N GLU A 412 23.76 0.11 15.06
CA GLU A 412 23.35 1.51 15.25
C GLU A 412 21.96 1.78 14.66
N ASN A 413 21.67 1.21 13.49
CA ASN A 413 20.35 1.31 12.88
C ASN A 413 19.25 0.61 13.71
N LEU A 414 19.55 -0.53 14.33
CA LEU A 414 18.62 -1.23 15.22
C LEU A 414 18.26 -0.38 16.45
N LYS A 415 19.20 0.39 17.01
CA LYS A 415 18.90 1.33 18.09
C LYS A 415 17.89 2.38 17.64
N ILE A 416 18.06 2.95 16.44
CA ILE A 416 17.13 3.92 15.86
C ILE A 416 15.73 3.30 15.67
N VAL A 417 15.64 2.08 15.12
CA VAL A 417 14.37 1.34 14.99
C VAL A 417 13.67 1.20 16.35
N ARG A 418 14.41 0.80 17.39
CA ARG A 418 13.86 0.66 18.75
C ARG A 418 13.37 1.98 19.33
N TYR A 419 14.04 3.10 19.07
CA TYR A 419 13.54 4.41 19.45
C TYR A 419 12.25 4.79 18.71
N CYS A 420 12.14 4.47 17.42
CA CYS A 420 10.91 4.68 16.68
C CYS A 420 9.74 3.89 17.28
N VAL A 421 9.97 2.64 17.68
CA VAL A 421 8.97 1.82 18.40
C VAL A 421 8.60 2.46 19.72
N LYS A 422 9.59 2.76 20.57
CA LYS A 422 9.40 3.36 21.91
C LYS A 422 8.55 4.64 21.88
N TYR A 423 8.72 5.47 20.86
CA TYR A 423 8.03 6.76 20.73
C TYR A 423 6.90 6.77 19.70
N ASN A 424 6.51 5.60 19.19
CA ASN A 424 5.48 5.43 18.17
C ASN A 424 5.66 6.38 16.96
N LYS A 425 6.86 6.36 16.39
CA LYS A 425 7.26 7.21 15.26
C LYS A 425 7.30 6.42 13.98
N ARG A 426 6.84 7.06 12.90
CA ARG A 426 6.90 6.45 11.58
C ARG A 426 8.34 6.38 11.10
N ILE A 427 8.77 5.20 10.68
CA ILE A 427 10.11 4.98 10.12
C ILE A 427 10.02 4.63 8.64
N ILE A 428 10.77 5.36 7.81
CA ILE A 428 10.96 5.03 6.39
C ILE A 428 12.38 4.52 6.28
N PHE A 429 12.53 3.20 6.27
CA PHE A 429 13.83 2.56 6.40
C PHE A 429 14.40 2.24 5.01
N PRO A 430 15.65 2.67 4.72
CA PRO A 430 16.34 2.28 3.50
C PRO A 430 16.76 0.82 3.61
N SER A 431 15.94 -0.08 3.06
CA SER A 431 16.38 -1.41 2.67
C SER A 431 17.30 -1.28 1.44
N THR A 432 17.63 -2.38 0.78
CA THR A 432 18.53 -2.38 -0.36
C THR A 432 18.13 -3.42 -1.39
N SER A 433 18.35 -3.13 -2.66
CA SER A 433 18.22 -4.16 -3.71
C SER A 433 19.21 -5.32 -3.55
N GLU A 434 20.24 -5.19 -2.70
CA GLU A 434 21.14 -6.32 -2.38
C GLU A 434 20.51 -7.38 -1.47
N VAL A 435 19.37 -7.13 -0.81
CA VAL A 435 18.69 -8.18 -0.01
C VAL A 435 18.22 -9.34 -0.87
N TYR A 436 17.95 -9.09 -2.15
CA TYR A 436 17.62 -10.13 -3.13
C TYR A 436 18.81 -11.04 -3.44
N GLY A 437 20.02 -10.51 -3.30
CA GLY A 437 21.26 -11.20 -3.61
C GLY A 437 21.27 -11.75 -5.04
N MET A 438 21.45 -13.06 -5.17
CA MET A 438 21.48 -13.82 -6.42
C MET A 438 20.11 -14.44 -6.75
N CYS A 439 19.02 -13.71 -6.48
CA CYS A 439 17.67 -14.12 -6.84
C CYS A 439 17.60 -14.50 -8.34
N ASP A 440 16.93 -15.61 -8.63
CA ASP A 440 16.81 -16.19 -9.97
C ASP A 440 15.58 -15.70 -10.75
N ASP A 441 14.75 -14.87 -10.12
CA ASP A 441 13.59 -14.27 -10.77
C ASP A 441 14.01 -13.24 -11.82
N LYS A 442 13.23 -13.14 -12.90
CA LYS A 442 13.48 -12.14 -13.97
C LYS A 442 13.34 -10.70 -13.48
N GLU A 443 12.40 -10.48 -12.57
CA GLU A 443 12.14 -9.20 -11.91
C GLU A 443 12.01 -9.49 -10.42
N PHE A 444 12.73 -8.73 -9.61
CA PHE A 444 12.77 -8.92 -8.16
C PHE A 444 11.53 -8.28 -7.55
N ASP A 445 10.66 -9.12 -7.02
CA ASP A 445 9.38 -8.75 -6.42
C ASP A 445 9.50 -8.64 -4.90
N GLU A 446 8.98 -7.56 -4.34
CA GLU A 446 9.09 -7.24 -2.91
C GLU A 446 8.50 -8.31 -1.99
N ASP A 447 7.43 -8.94 -2.44
CA ASP A 447 6.57 -9.77 -1.62
C ASP A 447 6.76 -11.27 -1.87
N THR A 448 7.27 -11.64 -3.06
CA THR A 448 7.32 -13.05 -3.49
C THR A 448 8.72 -13.57 -3.82
N SER A 449 9.67 -12.71 -4.19
CA SER A 449 11.00 -13.18 -4.61
C SER A 449 11.80 -13.79 -3.46
N ARG A 450 12.51 -14.87 -3.77
CA ARG A 450 13.42 -15.51 -2.81
C ARG A 450 14.70 -14.68 -2.67
N LEU A 451 15.22 -14.65 -1.44
CA LEU A 451 16.42 -13.91 -1.08
C LEU A 451 17.58 -14.90 -1.00
N ILE A 452 18.49 -14.87 -1.98
CA ILE A 452 19.53 -15.89 -2.17
C ILE A 452 20.91 -15.26 -1.99
N VAL A 453 21.71 -15.77 -1.04
CA VAL A 453 23.09 -15.32 -0.79
C VAL A 453 24.07 -16.49 -0.84
N GLY A 454 25.35 -16.18 -0.97
CA GLY A 454 26.41 -17.18 -1.00
C GLY A 454 26.75 -17.78 0.36
N PRO A 455 27.71 -18.72 0.40
CA PRO A 455 28.19 -19.33 1.64
C PRO A 455 28.85 -18.31 2.58
N ILE A 456 29.00 -18.66 3.86
CA ILE A 456 29.57 -17.78 4.91
C ILE A 456 30.98 -17.26 4.55
N ASN A 457 31.78 -18.03 3.82
CA ASN A 457 33.12 -17.62 3.38
C ASN A 457 33.11 -16.56 2.26
N LYS A 458 31.93 -16.14 1.78
CA LYS A 458 31.73 -15.01 0.88
C LYS A 458 31.26 -13.79 1.67
N GLN A 459 32.21 -13.12 2.30
CA GLN A 459 31.96 -12.04 3.26
C GLN A 459 31.19 -10.85 2.68
N ARG A 460 31.22 -10.62 1.36
CA ARG A 460 30.43 -9.57 0.71
C ARG A 460 28.96 -9.56 1.16
N TRP A 461 28.38 -10.75 1.37
CA TRP A 461 26.97 -10.87 1.73
C TRP A 461 26.61 -10.39 3.14
N ILE A 462 27.59 -10.00 3.96
CA ILE A 462 27.34 -9.46 5.30
C ILE A 462 26.42 -8.23 5.25
N TYR A 463 26.59 -7.35 4.26
CA TYR A 463 25.74 -6.18 4.07
C TYR A 463 24.30 -6.59 3.74
N SER A 464 24.13 -7.46 2.73
CA SER A 464 22.82 -7.97 2.31
C SER A 464 22.05 -8.62 3.47
N VAL A 465 22.70 -9.54 4.20
CA VAL A 465 22.07 -10.26 5.31
C VAL A 465 21.78 -9.35 6.50
N SER A 466 22.65 -8.37 6.78
CA SER A 466 22.41 -7.37 7.84
C SER A 466 21.16 -6.53 7.56
N LYS A 467 21.04 -6.00 6.33
CA LYS A 467 19.87 -5.23 5.90
C LYS A 467 18.61 -6.11 5.88
N GLN A 468 18.70 -7.34 5.40
CA GLN A 468 17.60 -8.29 5.41
C GLN A 468 17.11 -8.62 6.84
N LEU A 469 18.03 -8.82 7.79
CA LEU A 469 17.66 -9.08 9.18
C LEU A 469 16.96 -7.86 9.79
N LEU A 470 17.43 -6.65 9.52
CA LEU A 470 16.74 -5.42 9.93
C LEU A 470 15.34 -5.29 9.33
N ASP A 471 15.16 -5.58 8.04
CA ASP A 471 13.85 -5.60 7.39
C ASP A 471 12.88 -6.52 8.16
N ARG A 472 13.34 -7.71 8.56
CA ARG A 472 12.55 -8.68 9.33
C ARG A 472 12.25 -8.21 10.75
N VAL A 473 13.19 -7.56 11.42
CA VAL A 473 12.97 -7.00 12.76
C VAL A 473 11.95 -5.87 12.71
N ILE A 474 12.07 -4.97 11.73
CA ILE A 474 11.10 -3.88 11.52
C ILE A 474 9.71 -4.45 11.22
N TRP A 475 9.62 -5.47 10.36
CA TRP A 475 8.38 -6.16 10.05
C TRP A 475 7.74 -6.77 11.32
N ALA A 476 8.54 -7.44 12.15
CA ALA A 476 8.07 -8.01 13.41
C ALA A 476 7.54 -6.94 14.37
N TYR A 477 8.22 -5.80 14.50
CA TYR A 477 7.73 -4.66 15.27
C TYR A 477 6.42 -4.09 14.72
N GLY A 478 6.26 -4.02 13.40
CA GLY A 478 5.00 -3.62 12.79
C GLY A 478 3.85 -4.57 13.14
N ALA A 479 4.09 -5.87 12.98
CA ALA A 479 3.08 -6.90 13.20
C ALA A 479 2.72 -7.12 14.69
N LYS A 480 3.66 -6.87 15.63
CA LYS A 480 3.47 -7.20 17.06
C LYS A 480 3.30 -5.98 17.95
N GLU A 481 3.89 -4.85 17.59
CA GLU A 481 3.90 -3.64 18.41
C GLU A 481 3.31 -2.42 17.67
N GLY A 482 2.79 -2.61 16.45
CA GLY A 482 2.11 -1.56 15.69
C GLY A 482 3.02 -0.46 15.15
N LEU A 483 4.33 -0.73 15.00
CA LEU A 483 5.27 0.21 14.38
C LEU A 483 4.80 0.57 12.97
N LYS A 484 4.60 1.87 12.71
CA LYS A 484 4.34 2.37 11.35
C LYS A 484 5.64 2.43 10.57
N PHE A 485 5.79 1.58 9.57
CA PHE A 485 7.00 1.55 8.76
C PHE A 485 6.70 1.51 7.27
N THR A 486 7.67 1.94 6.47
CA THR A 486 7.78 1.61 5.04
C THR A 486 9.23 1.23 4.76
N LEU A 487 9.45 0.10 4.10
CA LEU A 487 10.78 -0.30 3.63
C LEU A 487 10.90 0.11 2.16
N PHE A 488 11.94 0.86 1.79
CA PHE A 488 12.19 1.16 0.38
C PHE A 488 13.53 0.57 -0.07
N ARG A 489 13.57 0.05 -1.30
CA ARG A 489 14.73 -0.61 -1.89
C ARG A 489 15.20 0.13 -3.13
N PRO A 490 16.24 0.97 -3.03
CA PRO A 490 16.83 1.64 -4.19
C PRO A 490 17.54 0.65 -5.13
N PHE A 491 17.30 0.80 -6.44
CA PHE A 491 18.02 0.08 -7.50
C PHE A 491 18.96 1.04 -8.22
N ASN A 492 20.24 0.96 -7.86
CA ASN A 492 21.36 1.65 -8.51
C ASN A 492 21.05 3.12 -8.85
N TRP A 493 20.59 3.89 -7.86
CA TRP A 493 20.36 5.31 -8.04
C TRP A 493 21.68 6.03 -8.36
N MET A 494 21.66 6.91 -9.35
CA MET A 494 22.81 7.69 -9.80
C MET A 494 22.37 9.10 -10.21
N GLY A 495 23.30 10.04 -10.18
CA GLY A 495 23.04 11.45 -10.37
C GLY A 495 24.18 12.32 -9.80
N PRO A 496 24.08 13.65 -9.90
CA PRO A 496 24.99 14.58 -9.26
C PRO A 496 25.23 14.25 -7.77
N ARG A 497 26.44 14.49 -7.24
CA ARG A 497 26.80 14.22 -5.81
C ARG A 497 26.74 12.75 -5.38
N LEU A 498 26.80 11.81 -6.32
CA LEU A 498 26.91 10.38 -6.02
C LEU A 498 28.34 10.01 -5.57
N ASP A 499 28.58 9.93 -4.26
CA ASP A 499 29.94 9.84 -3.69
C ASP A 499 30.79 11.09 -4.02
N ASN A 500 32.11 10.99 -3.90
CA ASN A 500 33.08 11.99 -4.35
C ASN A 500 34.29 11.33 -5.03
N LEU A 501 35.07 12.09 -5.78
CA LEU A 501 36.22 11.56 -6.53
C LEU A 501 37.35 11.07 -5.61
N ASP A 502 37.55 11.71 -4.46
CA ASP A 502 38.55 11.27 -3.49
C ASP A 502 38.24 9.92 -2.85
N SER A 503 36.97 9.64 -2.55
CA SER A 503 36.54 8.34 -2.04
C SER A 503 36.69 7.26 -3.12
N ALA A 504 36.51 7.63 -4.40
CA ALA A 504 36.78 6.75 -5.53
C ALA A 504 38.29 6.44 -5.70
N ARG A 505 39.22 7.36 -5.36
CA ARG A 505 40.68 7.12 -5.44
C ARG A 505 41.13 5.96 -4.55
N ILE A 506 40.47 5.77 -3.41
CA ILE A 506 40.71 4.64 -2.49
C ILE A 506 39.80 3.41 -2.77
N GLY A 507 39.02 3.45 -3.85
CA GLY A 507 38.10 2.40 -4.29
C GLY A 507 36.76 2.35 -3.54
N SER A 508 36.48 3.32 -2.67
CA SER A 508 35.26 3.41 -1.86
C SER A 508 34.21 4.30 -2.54
N SER A 509 33.74 3.86 -3.71
CA SER A 509 32.63 4.50 -4.43
C SER A 509 31.77 3.47 -5.16
N ARG A 510 30.61 3.90 -5.66
CA ARG A 510 29.80 3.10 -6.58
C ARG A 510 30.38 3.13 -8.01
N ALA A 511 29.87 2.22 -8.85
CA ALA A 511 30.45 1.92 -10.16
C ALA A 511 30.62 3.16 -11.05
N ILE A 512 29.57 3.96 -11.28
CA ILE A 512 29.64 5.11 -12.19
C ILE A 512 30.67 6.16 -11.71
N THR A 513 30.74 6.47 -10.42
CA THR A 513 31.72 7.43 -9.88
C THR A 513 33.15 6.92 -10.05
N GLN A 514 33.39 5.63 -9.87
CA GLN A 514 34.69 5.02 -10.15
C GLN A 514 35.06 5.10 -11.64
N LEU A 515 34.08 4.88 -12.53
CA LEU A 515 34.30 4.98 -13.98
C LEU A 515 34.64 6.42 -14.39
N ILE A 516 33.94 7.42 -13.82
CA ILE A 516 34.22 8.84 -14.05
C ILE A 516 35.63 9.20 -13.55
N LEU A 517 36.02 8.74 -12.36
CA LEU A 517 37.37 8.96 -11.85
C LEU A 517 38.43 8.43 -12.82
N ASN A 518 38.24 7.22 -13.36
CA ASN A 518 39.20 6.63 -14.30
C ASN A 518 39.37 7.53 -15.55
N LEU A 519 38.29 8.12 -16.05
CA LEU A 519 38.33 9.05 -17.18
C LEU A 519 39.03 10.37 -16.83
N VAL A 520 38.75 10.93 -15.65
CA VAL A 520 39.36 12.16 -15.14
C VAL A 520 40.88 12.01 -14.95
N GLU A 521 41.32 10.89 -14.36
CA GLU A 521 42.73 10.62 -14.08
C GLU A 521 43.50 10.03 -15.27
N GLY A 522 42.80 9.64 -16.35
CA GLY A 522 43.41 8.94 -17.48
C GLY A 522 43.86 7.52 -17.14
N SER A 523 43.26 6.87 -16.14
CA SER A 523 43.53 5.49 -15.79
C SER A 523 42.57 4.53 -16.52
N PRO A 524 42.95 3.26 -16.75
CA PRO A 524 42.12 2.35 -17.54
C PRO A 524 40.84 1.98 -16.78
N ILE A 525 39.71 1.93 -17.49
CA ILE A 525 38.45 1.43 -16.91
C ILE A 525 38.58 -0.07 -16.67
N LYS A 526 38.46 -0.46 -15.39
CA LYS A 526 38.55 -1.84 -14.93
C LYS A 526 37.19 -2.54 -15.02
N LEU A 527 37.06 -3.46 -15.96
CA LEU A 527 35.87 -4.32 -16.13
C LEU A 527 36.05 -5.59 -15.28
N VAL A 528 35.50 -5.57 -14.07
CA VAL A 528 35.55 -6.71 -13.14
C VAL A 528 34.78 -7.89 -13.72
N ASP A 529 35.46 -9.04 -13.82
CA ASP A 529 34.99 -10.29 -14.42
C ASP A 529 34.40 -10.10 -15.84
N GLY A 530 34.92 -9.10 -16.58
CA GLY A 530 34.50 -8.79 -17.95
C GLY A 530 33.39 -7.74 -18.06
N GLY A 531 32.71 -7.39 -16.97
CA GLY A 531 31.73 -6.30 -16.94
C GLY A 531 30.38 -6.62 -17.60
N GLU A 532 30.06 -7.90 -17.79
CA GLU A 532 28.83 -8.35 -18.47
C GLU A 532 27.61 -8.41 -17.54
N GLN A 533 27.82 -8.34 -16.22
CA GLN A 533 26.77 -8.26 -15.22
C GLN A 533 25.91 -7.00 -15.41
N LYS A 534 24.59 -7.16 -15.32
CA LYS A 534 23.58 -6.14 -15.63
C LYS A 534 22.94 -5.53 -14.40
N ARG A 535 22.66 -4.23 -14.47
CA ARG A 535 21.94 -3.48 -13.42
C ARG A 535 20.90 -2.58 -14.09
N CYS A 536 19.82 -2.33 -13.37
CA CYS A 536 18.87 -1.27 -13.69
C CYS A 536 19.25 0.02 -12.98
N PHE A 537 19.63 1.05 -13.73
CA PHE A 537 20.06 2.34 -13.19
C PHE A 537 18.91 3.32 -13.14
N THR A 538 18.82 4.07 -12.04
CA THR A 538 17.70 4.97 -11.80
C THR A 538 18.22 6.37 -11.57
N ASP A 539 17.61 7.36 -12.21
CA ASP A 539 17.91 8.75 -11.93
C ASP A 539 17.55 9.10 -10.48
N ILE A 540 18.39 9.90 -9.84
CA ILE A 540 18.15 10.35 -8.47
C ILE A 540 16.83 11.12 -8.34
N HIS A 541 16.42 11.90 -9.33
CA HIS A 541 15.18 12.68 -9.27
C HIS A 541 13.95 11.77 -9.31
N ASP A 542 13.95 10.76 -10.17
CA ASP A 542 12.91 9.72 -10.19
C ASP A 542 12.83 9.00 -8.83
N GLY A 543 14.00 8.63 -8.27
CA GLY A 543 14.10 7.97 -6.97
C GLY A 543 13.58 8.83 -5.80
N ILE A 544 13.96 10.11 -5.79
CA ILE A 544 13.56 11.07 -4.75
C ILE A 544 12.08 11.40 -4.83
N GLU A 545 11.48 11.47 -6.03
CA GLU A 545 10.04 11.69 -6.17
C GLU A 545 9.23 10.50 -5.63
N ALA A 546 9.68 9.26 -5.87
CA ALA A 546 9.09 8.09 -5.22
C ALA A 546 9.22 8.15 -3.69
N LEU A 547 10.41 8.48 -3.17
CA LEU A 547 10.65 8.58 -1.73
C LEU A 547 9.83 9.72 -1.10
N PHE A 548 9.65 10.84 -1.80
CA PHE A 548 8.78 11.93 -1.40
C PHE A 548 7.32 11.47 -1.26
N LYS A 549 6.79 10.71 -2.23
CA LYS A 549 5.45 10.11 -2.15
C LYS A 549 5.30 9.14 -0.98
N ILE A 550 6.36 8.38 -0.67
CA ILE A 550 6.39 7.54 0.54
C ILE A 550 6.31 8.40 1.81
N ILE A 551 6.99 9.55 1.88
CA ILE A 551 6.90 10.48 3.02
C ILE A 551 5.50 11.09 3.13
N GLU A 552 4.91 11.47 2.00
CA GLU A 552 3.55 12.03 1.92
C GLU A 552 2.53 11.05 2.50
N ASN A 553 2.62 9.76 2.09
CA ASN A 553 1.80 8.64 2.57
C ASN A 553 0.30 8.93 2.52
N ARG A 554 -0.18 9.31 1.33
CA ARG A 554 -1.62 9.55 1.11
C ARG A 554 -2.42 8.34 1.55
N ASP A 555 -3.48 8.60 2.32
CA ASP A 555 -4.42 7.61 2.83
C ASP A 555 -3.78 6.45 3.61
N GLY A 556 -2.54 6.61 4.09
CA GLY A 556 -1.81 5.55 4.80
C GLY A 556 -1.38 4.38 3.93
N LEU A 557 -1.40 4.52 2.60
CA LEU A 557 -1.17 3.42 1.65
C LEU A 557 0.22 2.77 1.76
N CYS A 558 1.22 3.49 2.28
CA CYS A 558 2.59 2.97 2.42
C CYS A 558 2.84 2.28 3.77
N ASP A 559 1.86 2.23 4.66
CA ASP A 559 2.02 1.61 5.98
C ASP A 559 2.19 0.09 5.84
N SER A 560 3.26 -0.44 6.46
CA SER A 560 3.65 -1.86 6.42
C SER A 560 3.93 -2.38 4.99
N GLN A 561 4.40 -1.51 4.10
CA GLN A 561 4.73 -1.86 2.72
C GLN A 561 6.24 -1.96 2.49
N ILE A 562 6.61 -2.78 1.50
CA ILE A 562 7.96 -2.86 0.93
C ILE A 562 7.87 -2.38 -0.52
N ILE A 563 8.72 -1.43 -0.90
CA ILE A 563 8.64 -0.75 -2.18
C ILE A 563 10.01 -0.69 -2.85
N ASN A 564 10.15 -1.37 -3.98
CA ASN A 564 11.28 -1.18 -4.89
C ASN A 564 11.15 0.15 -5.60
N ILE A 565 12.26 0.86 -5.70
CA ILE A 565 12.34 2.10 -6.47
C ILE A 565 13.50 1.97 -7.45
N GLY A 566 13.14 1.74 -8.71
CA GLY A 566 14.10 1.68 -9.78
C GLY A 566 13.50 1.86 -11.17
N ASN A 567 14.36 1.98 -12.18
CA ASN A 567 13.95 2.02 -13.56
C ASN A 567 14.25 0.69 -14.28
N PRO A 568 13.25 -0.21 -14.45
CA PRO A 568 13.45 -1.52 -15.07
C PRO A 568 13.76 -1.46 -16.57
N THR A 569 13.53 -0.32 -17.25
CA THR A 569 13.87 -0.15 -18.66
C THR A 569 15.30 0.32 -18.87
N ASN A 570 15.90 0.97 -17.88
CA ASN A 570 17.29 1.44 -17.89
C ASN A 570 18.26 0.31 -17.47
N GLU A 571 18.16 -0.87 -18.11
CA GLU A 571 19.04 -2.00 -17.86
C GLU A 571 20.29 -1.95 -18.75
N ALA A 572 21.47 -1.98 -18.15
CA ALA A 572 22.73 -2.10 -18.89
C ALA A 572 23.76 -2.92 -18.13
N SER A 573 24.69 -3.54 -18.86
CA SER A 573 25.90 -4.12 -18.27
C SER A 573 26.86 -3.03 -17.80
N ILE A 574 27.80 -3.37 -16.91
CA ILE A 574 28.84 -2.43 -16.49
C ILE A 574 29.69 -1.97 -17.69
N ARG A 575 29.94 -2.86 -18.66
CA ARG A 575 30.58 -2.52 -19.93
C ARG A 575 29.76 -1.48 -20.71
N GLN A 576 28.47 -1.73 -20.91
CA GLN A 576 27.60 -0.82 -21.66
C GLN A 576 27.52 0.56 -20.99
N LEU A 577 27.39 0.59 -19.65
CA LEU A 577 27.47 1.85 -18.89
C LEU A 577 28.79 2.58 -19.16
N ALA A 578 29.92 1.87 -19.12
CA ALA A 578 31.23 2.47 -19.33
C ALA A 578 31.44 2.98 -20.77
N GLU A 579 30.88 2.28 -21.77
CA GLU A 579 30.88 2.72 -23.17
C GLU A 579 30.01 3.97 -23.38
N MET A 580 28.81 4.01 -22.80
CA MET A 580 27.94 5.19 -22.84
C MET A 580 28.60 6.39 -22.15
N LEU A 581 29.21 6.17 -20.98
CA LEU A 581 29.92 7.22 -20.24
C LEU A 581 31.12 7.76 -21.04
N LEU A 582 31.88 6.89 -21.69
CA LEU A 582 32.99 7.30 -22.54
C LEU A 582 32.51 8.14 -23.74
N ASP A 583 31.43 7.75 -24.39
CA ASP A 583 30.83 8.51 -25.50
C ASP A 583 30.40 9.92 -25.05
N SER A 584 29.75 10.02 -23.88
CA SER A 584 29.40 11.32 -23.28
C SER A 584 30.63 12.14 -22.89
N PHE A 585 31.66 11.50 -22.34
CA PHE A 585 32.91 12.15 -21.95
C PHE A 585 33.68 12.73 -23.13
N GLU A 586 33.83 11.98 -24.22
CA GLU A 586 34.52 12.45 -25.43
C GLU A 586 33.78 13.61 -26.13
N LYS A 587 32.46 13.71 -25.94
CA LYS A 587 31.64 14.82 -26.46
C LYS A 587 31.53 16.01 -25.51
N HIS A 588 32.01 15.89 -24.28
CA HIS A 588 31.82 16.89 -23.24
C HIS A 588 32.66 18.16 -23.50
N GLU A 589 32.13 19.35 -23.21
CA GLU A 589 32.84 20.62 -23.44
C GLU A 589 34.16 20.73 -22.66
N LEU A 590 34.21 20.15 -21.45
CA LEU A 590 35.39 20.11 -20.59
C LEU A 590 36.40 19.02 -20.96
N ARG A 591 36.15 18.21 -22.00
CA ARG A 591 37.00 17.07 -22.38
C ARG A 591 38.48 17.43 -22.53
N GLY A 592 38.78 18.62 -23.03
CA GLY A 592 40.14 19.11 -23.24
C GLY A 592 40.98 19.29 -21.98
N HIS A 593 40.37 19.25 -20.78
CA HIS A 593 41.07 19.37 -19.50
C HIS A 593 41.66 18.05 -18.97
N PHE A 594 41.30 16.92 -19.57
CA PHE A 594 41.61 15.59 -19.03
C PHE A 594 42.48 14.76 -19.98
N PRO A 595 43.24 13.77 -19.47
CA PRO A 595 44.11 12.91 -20.28
C PRO A 595 43.36 12.10 -21.36
N PRO A 596 44.07 11.49 -22.33
CA PRO A 596 43.47 10.53 -23.27
C PRO A 596 42.95 9.28 -22.55
N PHE A 597 41.90 8.66 -23.09
CA PHE A 597 41.35 7.42 -22.56
C PHE A 597 42.38 6.27 -22.61
N SER A 598 42.63 5.63 -21.47
CA SER A 598 43.62 4.55 -21.31
C SER A 598 43.08 3.15 -21.68
N GLY A 599 41.86 3.07 -22.20
CA GLY A 599 41.26 1.82 -22.64
C GLY A 599 40.52 1.04 -21.55
N PHE A 600 39.83 -0.02 -21.97
CA PHE A 600 39.19 -0.98 -21.08
C PHE A 600 40.15 -2.11 -20.71
N LYS A 601 40.19 -2.48 -19.43
CA LYS A 601 40.98 -3.59 -18.93
C LYS A 601 40.10 -4.57 -18.17
N LYS A 602 40.05 -5.83 -18.63
CA LYS A 602 39.40 -6.92 -17.88
C LYS A 602 40.27 -7.29 -16.69
N ILE A 603 39.66 -7.45 -15.53
CA ILE A 603 40.34 -7.88 -14.29
C ILE A 603 39.49 -8.89 -13.53
N GLU A 604 40.13 -9.69 -12.68
CA GLU A 604 39.43 -10.61 -11.79
C GLU A 604 38.84 -9.85 -10.60
N SER A 605 37.64 -10.22 -10.15
CA SER A 605 37.03 -9.65 -8.94
C SER A 605 37.88 -9.80 -7.69
N SER A 606 38.61 -10.91 -7.55
CA SER A 606 39.57 -11.15 -6.47
C SER A 606 40.65 -10.08 -6.37
N SER A 607 41.10 -9.55 -7.53
CA SER A 607 42.14 -8.52 -7.62
C SER A 607 41.65 -7.11 -7.29
N TYR A 608 40.32 -6.89 -7.34
CA TYR A 608 39.70 -5.60 -7.07
C TYR A 608 39.08 -5.54 -5.67
N TYR A 609 38.20 -6.49 -5.36
CA TYR A 609 37.42 -6.53 -4.12
C TYR A 609 38.05 -7.42 -3.04
N GLY A 610 39.10 -8.18 -3.37
CA GLY A 610 39.73 -9.13 -2.47
C GLY A 610 39.07 -10.51 -2.45
N GLN A 611 39.62 -11.40 -1.63
CA GLN A 611 39.05 -12.73 -1.41
C GLN A 611 37.67 -12.63 -0.74
N GLY A 612 36.79 -13.59 -1.02
CA GLY A 612 35.44 -13.59 -0.44
C GLY A 612 34.40 -12.74 -1.18
N TYR A 613 34.76 -12.10 -2.30
CA TYR A 613 33.79 -11.47 -3.19
C TYR A 613 33.00 -12.51 -4.01
N GLN A 614 31.75 -12.16 -4.33
CA GLN A 614 30.83 -12.84 -5.24
C GLN A 614 29.89 -11.78 -5.80
N ASP A 615 29.44 -11.90 -7.05
CA ASP A 615 28.58 -10.89 -7.68
C ASP A 615 27.17 -11.41 -8.01
N VAL A 616 26.31 -10.48 -8.41
CA VAL A 616 24.96 -10.70 -8.93
C VAL A 616 25.01 -10.54 -10.44
N GLU A 617 24.47 -11.49 -11.20
CA GLU A 617 24.47 -11.45 -12.67
C GLU A 617 23.51 -10.40 -13.21
N HIS A 618 22.26 -10.38 -12.76
CA HIS A 618 21.24 -9.41 -13.15
C HIS A 618 20.50 -8.85 -11.94
N ARG A 619 20.04 -7.61 -12.03
CA ARG A 619 19.27 -6.97 -10.96
C ARG A 619 18.24 -6.02 -11.56
N LYS A 620 17.02 -6.54 -11.73
CA LYS A 620 15.90 -5.81 -12.30
C LYS A 620 14.74 -5.76 -11.30
N PRO A 621 14.23 -4.58 -10.93
CA PRO A 621 13.11 -4.48 -9.99
C PRO A 621 11.78 -4.81 -10.67
N SER A 622 10.88 -5.48 -9.94
CA SER A 622 9.44 -5.22 -10.09
C SER A 622 9.15 -3.85 -9.48
N ILE A 623 8.33 -3.02 -10.15
CA ILE A 623 7.89 -1.72 -9.64
C ILE A 623 6.38 -1.66 -9.40
N LYS A 624 5.72 -2.81 -9.37
CA LYS A 624 4.25 -2.91 -9.23
C LYS A 624 3.76 -2.26 -7.94
N ASN A 625 4.48 -2.42 -6.82
CA ASN A 625 4.12 -1.79 -5.57
C ASN A 625 4.27 -0.27 -5.65
N ALA A 626 5.34 0.24 -6.28
CA ALA A 626 5.51 1.68 -6.49
C ALA A 626 4.38 2.27 -7.37
N GLU A 627 4.00 1.58 -8.45
CA GLU A 627 2.88 2.01 -9.31
C GLU A 627 1.55 2.02 -8.54
N LYS A 628 1.25 0.93 -7.84
CA LYS A 628 -0.01 0.73 -7.11
C LYS A 628 -0.16 1.68 -5.93
N LEU A 629 0.90 1.85 -5.14
CA LEU A 629 0.85 2.54 -3.84
C LEU A 629 1.13 4.04 -3.99
N LEU A 630 1.97 4.43 -4.94
CA LEU A 630 2.45 5.82 -5.09
C LEU A 630 1.88 6.51 -6.34
N GLY A 631 1.32 5.76 -7.28
CA GLY A 631 1.03 6.25 -8.63
C GLY A 631 2.29 6.74 -9.34
N TRP A 632 3.44 6.12 -9.06
CA TRP A 632 4.75 6.53 -9.54
C TRP A 632 5.24 5.60 -10.66
N LYS A 633 5.92 6.19 -11.65
CA LYS A 633 6.71 5.49 -12.67
C LYS A 633 7.97 6.31 -12.93
N PRO A 634 9.12 5.67 -13.19
CA PRO A 634 10.33 6.37 -13.59
C PRO A 634 10.15 6.95 -15.00
N THR A 635 10.75 8.10 -15.24
CA THR A 635 10.56 8.87 -16.49
C THR A 635 11.88 9.23 -17.19
N ILE A 636 13.00 9.23 -16.47
CA ILE A 636 14.28 9.71 -16.97
C ILE A 636 15.06 8.56 -17.63
N ASP A 637 15.51 8.81 -18.86
CA ASP A 637 16.32 7.87 -19.64
C ASP A 637 17.75 7.79 -19.11
N MET A 638 18.36 6.61 -19.25
CA MET A 638 19.70 6.33 -18.76
C MET A 638 20.76 7.28 -19.30
N LYS A 639 20.66 7.69 -20.57
CA LYS A 639 21.63 8.59 -21.19
C LYS A 639 21.61 9.98 -20.54
N GLN A 640 20.42 10.51 -20.27
CA GLN A 640 20.28 11.80 -19.60
C GLN A 640 20.94 11.76 -18.22
N THR A 641 20.67 10.72 -17.43
CA THR A 641 21.28 10.59 -16.10
C THR A 641 22.80 10.50 -16.16
N ILE A 642 23.36 9.79 -17.16
CA ILE A 642 24.82 9.71 -17.38
C ILE A 642 25.39 11.09 -17.68
N ASP A 643 24.77 11.82 -18.63
CA ASP A 643 25.22 13.14 -19.06
C ASP A 643 25.24 14.13 -17.86
N GLU A 644 24.18 14.18 -17.06
CA GLU A 644 24.08 15.05 -15.88
C GLU A 644 25.06 14.66 -14.75
N THR A 645 25.20 13.36 -14.49
CA THR A 645 26.15 12.87 -13.47
C THR A 645 27.57 13.22 -13.86
N LEU A 646 27.93 12.98 -15.13
CA LEU A 646 29.25 13.27 -15.65
C LEU A 646 29.57 14.76 -15.58
N ASP A 647 28.68 15.62 -16.08
CA ASP A 647 28.86 17.08 -16.07
C ASP A 647 29.18 17.61 -14.67
N PHE A 648 28.42 17.17 -13.67
CA PHE A 648 28.65 17.55 -12.27
C PHE A 648 30.08 17.23 -11.80
N PHE A 649 30.55 16.00 -12.05
CA PHE A 649 31.89 15.58 -11.60
C PHE A 649 33.02 16.25 -12.39
N LEU A 650 32.86 16.45 -13.70
CA LEU A 650 33.88 17.12 -14.51
C LEU A 650 34.03 18.59 -14.13
N ARG A 651 32.93 19.29 -13.87
CA ARG A 651 32.98 20.68 -13.38
C ARG A 651 33.70 20.76 -12.04
N GLY A 652 33.35 19.88 -11.10
CA GLY A 652 34.03 19.80 -9.79
C GLY A 652 35.53 19.56 -9.93
N ALA A 653 35.94 18.60 -10.77
CA ALA A 653 37.35 18.30 -11.01
C ALA A 653 38.11 19.49 -11.64
N VAL A 654 37.50 20.22 -12.58
CA VAL A 654 38.10 21.42 -13.17
C VAL A 654 38.23 22.57 -12.16
N GLU A 655 37.27 22.71 -11.25
CA GLU A 655 37.37 23.72 -10.18
C GLU A 655 38.50 23.41 -9.19
N GLU A 656 38.75 22.14 -8.87
CA GLU A 656 39.89 21.71 -8.07
C GLU A 656 41.23 22.00 -8.78
N LEU A 657 41.34 21.67 -10.08
CA LEU A 657 42.53 21.97 -10.88
C LEU A 657 42.86 23.46 -11.00
N LYS A 658 41.92 24.37 -10.70
CA LYS A 658 42.16 25.83 -10.68
C LYS A 658 42.63 26.35 -9.31
N LYS A 659 42.53 25.54 -8.26
CA LYS A 659 42.95 25.91 -6.89
C LYS A 659 44.41 25.53 -6.60
N ASP A 660 44.94 24.57 -7.35
CA ASP A 660 46.37 24.22 -7.43
C ASP A 660 47.09 25.06 -8.50
#